data_AF-A0A9C9MZ99-F1
#
_entry.id   AF-A0A9C9MZ99-F1
#
_cell.length_a   1.000
_cell.length_b   1.000
_cell.length_c   1.000
_cell.angle_alpha   90.00
_cell.angle_beta   90.00
_cell.angle_gamma   90.00
#
_symmetry.space_group_name_H-M   'P 1'
#
loop_
_entity.id
_entity.type
_entity.pdbx_description
1 polymer ?
#
loop_
_entity_poly.entity_id
_entity_poly.type
_entity_poly.pdbx_seq_one_letter_code
_entity_poly.pdbx_strand_id
1 'polypeptide(L)'
;MNKNQKLFNMGQSLWYDNIQRGLIESGELKRMIDAGEIYGITSNPSIFMNAIAKSNEYDAAIQPMALADWSPEAIFWQLAVEDIRSAADLLAGVYEKTNGSDGYISLEVDPTLANDTEATIKEAKRLWDWVNRPNLCVKIPATKEGLPAIRASIAAGINVNVTLLFSPQRYDEVIDAYLSGLEDRLAAGHPIDHIHSVASVFVSRIDGMVDPLLREYADQKDPLSEIAFSYLGKVAVANSHYCYKLFKDKFSSPRFETLEAKGANLQRPLWASTGLKDPSYSLTKYVDELIAPNTVNTANPTTLNAYQESGSLAYAIEGLEDEAQALLQQVEKFGIDLAHVYQTLEQDGVKAFADSFAELLAVIDTRKKEMQAQVFSLAGPTAKNIAHIESINAPQRMVDIDPTLWTDDPEGQKEIKIRLGWLDSPFTSMELLPDLQRLAQEVTADGYTHCILLGMGGSSLAPEVIRLTLGMGVIDGKAGLDLAILDSTDPDQVQTSMERAPLEKTLVVVASKSGSTAEVHAFMEYYWQQMQSHLTTDAGRHFVVITDPGSSLVPIAEERGYRAIMYADPNVGGRFSAMTSFGLVPAALMGLDVADLLTRAQAMAQQCSPETPAGRNPGLVLGALIGSASLLGRDKLSIITDPAFASLGSWLEQLIAESSGKEGKGIVPVDNEPVIIPPASEQDRLYVYIKHDGTRQGVVTKLRSLGHPVLTIAVPETQDLLAEFYRWETAIAYACMLLEVNTFDQPNVQLSKTLTKDYIKAYHQQGSLDLGSVIWENDEAIVYGDSSFDFSSVTDLNALISRYVSLAQEGDYVAINAYLPRNAATTAQMENLRESIAQQTRRAVTLGFGPRFQHSTGQLHKGGKNNILLLYITKDPSTDFEVPGQDISFATLAMAQALGDMQANLNVGRRAIRVHLK
;
A
#
# COMPACT_ATOMS: atom_id res chain seq x y z
N MET A 1 37.04 -9.06 -1.87
CA MET A 1 36.82 -8.52 -3.23
C MET A 1 36.35 -9.65 -4.13
N ASN A 2 35.11 -9.59 -4.60
CA ASN A 2 34.51 -10.59 -5.49
C ASN A 2 35.11 -10.46 -6.92
N LYS A 3 34.70 -11.34 -7.85
CA LYS A 3 35.19 -11.34 -9.25
C LYS A 3 34.83 -10.03 -9.98
N ASN A 4 33.60 -9.54 -9.81
CA ASN A 4 33.10 -8.34 -10.49
C ASN A 4 33.81 -7.07 -10.02
N GLN A 5 34.20 -6.99 -8.74
CA GLN A 5 35.05 -5.91 -8.21
C GLN A 5 36.47 -5.96 -8.79
N LYS A 6 37.02 -7.15 -9.06
CA LYS A 6 38.30 -7.26 -9.79
C LYS A 6 38.17 -6.79 -11.22
N LEU A 7 37.08 -7.14 -11.91
CA LEU A 7 36.78 -6.66 -13.26
C LEU A 7 36.62 -5.13 -13.29
N PHE A 8 35.90 -4.56 -12.32
CA PHE A 8 35.78 -3.13 -12.14
C PHE A 8 37.14 -2.43 -11.99
N ASN A 9 38.04 -3.01 -11.20
CA ASN A 9 39.41 -2.49 -11.06
C ASN A 9 40.28 -2.65 -12.33
N MET A 10 39.91 -3.53 -13.26
CA MET A 10 40.50 -3.61 -14.60
C MET A 10 39.90 -2.57 -15.57
N GLY A 11 38.98 -1.72 -15.11
CA GLY A 11 38.36 -0.66 -15.89
C GLY A 11 37.14 -1.09 -16.71
N GLN A 12 36.56 -2.27 -16.45
CA GLN A 12 35.28 -2.67 -17.02
C GLN A 12 34.19 -2.78 -15.94
N SER A 13 33.10 -2.02 -16.10
CA SER A 13 31.95 -2.09 -15.19
C SER A 13 30.94 -3.10 -15.69
N LEU A 14 30.35 -3.87 -14.78
CA LEU A 14 29.27 -4.80 -15.08
C LEU A 14 27.94 -4.19 -14.64
N TRP A 15 27.05 -3.97 -15.61
CA TRP A 15 25.70 -3.45 -15.39
C TRP A 15 24.67 -4.58 -15.54
N TYR A 16 23.53 -4.41 -14.87
CA TYR A 16 22.43 -5.36 -14.88
C TYR A 16 21.41 -5.00 -15.97
N ASP A 17 21.21 -5.89 -16.95
CA ASP A 17 20.27 -5.67 -18.07
C ASP A 17 18.87 -6.22 -17.74
N ASN A 18 18.30 -5.74 -16.64
CA ASN A 18 16.95 -6.07 -16.22
C ASN A 18 16.46 -5.06 -15.16
N ILE A 19 15.15 -4.89 -15.04
CA ILE A 19 14.52 -4.17 -13.93
C ILE A 19 13.18 -4.83 -13.63
N GLN A 20 12.92 -5.08 -12.35
CA GLN A 20 11.67 -5.63 -11.85
C GLN A 20 11.37 -5.01 -10.49
N ARG A 21 10.12 -4.60 -10.27
CA ARG A 21 9.68 -4.01 -9.01
C ARG A 21 9.94 -4.93 -7.82
N GLY A 22 9.67 -6.24 -7.96
CA GLY A 22 9.94 -7.22 -6.90
C GLY A 22 11.41 -7.28 -6.47
N LEU A 23 12.39 -7.02 -7.36
CA LEU A 23 13.82 -6.98 -6.98
C LEU A 23 14.17 -5.73 -6.17
N ILE A 24 13.48 -4.62 -6.41
CA ILE A 24 13.64 -3.37 -5.66
C ILE A 24 13.03 -3.54 -4.27
N GLU A 25 11.78 -3.99 -4.21
CA GLU A 25 11.01 -4.11 -2.97
C GLU A 25 11.55 -5.20 -2.03
N SER A 26 11.99 -6.34 -2.56
CA SER A 26 12.62 -7.40 -1.75
C SER A 26 14.01 -7.05 -1.20
N GLY A 27 14.61 -5.95 -1.66
CA GLY A 27 15.98 -5.56 -1.32
C GLY A 27 17.07 -6.35 -2.06
N GLU A 28 16.73 -7.29 -2.93
CA GLU A 28 17.71 -8.08 -3.69
C GLU A 28 18.58 -7.20 -4.60
N LEU A 29 17.98 -6.20 -5.26
CA LEU A 29 18.74 -5.25 -6.08
C LEU A 29 19.75 -4.47 -5.24
N LYS A 30 19.35 -4.03 -4.03
CA LYS A 30 20.24 -3.36 -3.08
C LYS A 30 21.37 -4.30 -2.65
N ARG A 31 21.08 -5.57 -2.37
CA ARG A 31 22.07 -6.59 -2.01
C ARG A 31 23.13 -6.74 -3.12
N MET A 32 22.71 -6.83 -4.39
CA MET A 32 23.63 -6.93 -5.53
C MET A 32 24.54 -5.70 -5.63
N ILE A 33 23.99 -4.50 -5.44
CA ILE A 33 24.74 -3.23 -5.44
C ILE A 33 25.76 -3.20 -4.28
N ASP A 34 25.32 -3.46 -3.05
CA ASP A 34 26.17 -3.42 -1.85
C ASP A 34 27.29 -4.47 -1.90
N ALA A 35 27.00 -5.66 -2.47
CA ALA A 35 27.97 -6.72 -2.67
C ALA A 35 29.02 -6.37 -3.74
N GLY A 36 28.82 -5.31 -4.52
CA GLY A 36 29.66 -4.95 -5.67
C GLY A 36 29.54 -5.95 -6.81
N GLU A 37 28.37 -6.56 -6.97
CA GLU A 37 28.05 -7.46 -8.08
C GLU A 37 27.70 -6.67 -9.35
N ILE A 38 27.09 -5.50 -9.19
CA ILE A 38 26.67 -4.61 -10.29
C ILE A 38 27.01 -3.15 -9.99
N TYR A 39 27.22 -2.35 -11.03
CA TYR A 39 27.63 -0.94 -10.96
C TYR A 39 26.69 0.01 -11.72
N GLY A 40 25.63 -0.52 -12.33
CA GLY A 40 24.63 0.23 -13.08
C GLY A 40 23.56 -0.71 -13.61
N ILE A 41 22.50 -0.14 -14.20
CA ILE A 41 21.31 -0.87 -14.65
C ILE A 41 20.87 -0.34 -16.01
N THR A 42 20.44 -1.23 -16.91
CA THR A 42 19.76 -0.85 -18.16
C THR A 42 18.33 -1.39 -18.20
N SER A 43 17.41 -0.53 -18.65
CA SER A 43 16.07 -0.95 -19.05
C SER A 43 15.88 -0.81 -20.57
N ASN A 44 14.82 -1.41 -21.08
CA ASN A 44 14.31 -1.27 -22.45
C ASN A 44 12.83 -1.73 -22.48
N PRO A 45 12.06 -1.47 -23.55
CA PRO A 45 10.65 -1.84 -23.63
C PRO A 45 10.38 -3.33 -23.41
N SER A 46 11.23 -4.22 -23.93
CA SER A 46 11.07 -5.67 -23.76
C SER A 46 11.29 -6.11 -22.31
N ILE A 47 12.16 -5.43 -21.56
CA ILE A 47 12.36 -5.67 -20.11
C ILE A 47 11.10 -5.29 -19.34
N PHE A 48 10.56 -4.09 -19.56
CA PHE A 48 9.31 -3.67 -18.91
C PHE A 48 8.12 -4.53 -19.33
N MET A 49 8.04 -4.93 -20.60
CA MET A 49 7.04 -5.88 -21.08
C MET A 49 7.10 -7.19 -20.29
N ASN A 50 8.28 -7.77 -20.11
CA ASN A 50 8.43 -8.97 -19.30
C ASN A 50 8.07 -8.75 -17.83
N ALA A 51 8.53 -7.64 -17.23
CA ALA A 51 8.28 -7.32 -15.83
C ALA A 51 6.78 -7.13 -15.54
N ILE A 52 6.09 -6.36 -16.37
CA ILE A 52 4.68 -6.01 -16.19
C ILE A 52 3.78 -7.16 -16.65
N ALA A 53 3.99 -7.72 -17.84
CA ALA A 53 3.05 -8.68 -18.41
C ALA A 53 3.10 -10.07 -17.75
N LYS A 54 4.26 -10.48 -17.23
CA LYS A 54 4.47 -11.84 -16.68
C LYS A 54 4.38 -11.91 -15.15
N SER A 55 4.04 -10.80 -14.49
CA SER A 55 3.89 -10.74 -13.03
C SER A 55 2.61 -10.00 -12.64
N ASN A 56 2.23 -10.14 -11.36
CA ASN A 56 1.13 -9.38 -10.75
C ASN A 56 1.67 -8.27 -9.83
N GLU A 57 3.00 -8.03 -9.81
CA GLU A 57 3.69 -7.08 -8.93
C GLU A 57 3.22 -5.64 -9.14
N TYR A 58 2.71 -5.34 -10.34
CA TYR A 58 2.23 -4.02 -10.71
C TYR A 58 0.74 -3.81 -10.48
N ASP A 59 -0.02 -4.86 -10.14
CA ASP A 59 -1.49 -4.79 -10.10
C ASP A 59 -2.00 -3.76 -9.08
N ALA A 60 -1.37 -3.70 -7.90
CA ALA A 60 -1.71 -2.74 -6.84
C ALA A 60 -1.48 -1.28 -7.27
N ALA A 61 -0.50 -1.02 -8.15
CA ALA A 61 -0.23 0.31 -8.68
C ALA A 61 -1.08 0.65 -9.91
N ILE A 62 -1.37 -0.34 -10.77
CA ILE A 62 -2.25 -0.17 -11.95
C ILE A 62 -3.68 0.11 -11.53
N GLN A 63 -4.18 -0.57 -10.48
CA GLN A 63 -5.57 -0.48 -10.04
C GLN A 63 -6.08 0.94 -9.79
N PRO A 64 -5.42 1.79 -8.97
CA PRO A 64 -5.90 3.16 -8.78
C PRO A 64 -5.92 3.96 -10.09
N MET A 65 -4.88 3.82 -10.93
CA MET A 65 -4.79 4.56 -12.21
C MET A 65 -5.83 4.09 -13.22
N ALA A 66 -6.18 2.79 -13.20
CA ALA A 66 -7.25 2.22 -14.00
C ALA A 66 -8.62 2.78 -13.61
N LEU A 67 -8.88 2.91 -12.30
CA LEU A 67 -10.13 3.51 -11.79
C LEU A 67 -10.19 5.03 -12.00
N ALA A 68 -9.05 5.69 -12.14
CA ALA A 68 -8.92 7.07 -12.59
C ALA A 68 -9.03 7.25 -14.13
N ASP A 69 -9.23 6.15 -14.86
CA ASP A 69 -9.34 6.10 -16.32
C ASP A 69 -8.12 6.62 -17.10
N TRP A 70 -6.91 6.51 -16.53
CA TRP A 70 -5.68 6.90 -17.21
C TRP A 70 -5.45 6.10 -18.51
N SER A 71 -4.77 6.69 -19.48
CA SER A 71 -4.39 5.97 -20.70
C SER A 71 -3.35 4.87 -20.38
N PRO A 72 -3.30 3.77 -21.16
CA PRO A 72 -2.27 2.75 -20.96
C PRO A 72 -0.84 3.31 -21.00
N GLU A 73 -0.61 4.32 -21.84
CA GLU A 73 0.65 5.04 -21.95
C GLU A 73 0.99 5.83 -20.67
N ALA A 74 0.02 6.56 -20.10
CA ALA A 74 0.22 7.29 -18.86
C ALA A 74 0.52 6.33 -17.69
N ILE A 75 -0.19 5.19 -17.63
CA ILE A 75 0.06 4.14 -16.64
C ILE A 75 1.48 3.60 -16.80
N PHE A 76 1.89 3.22 -18.01
CA PHE A 76 3.24 2.72 -18.27
C PHE A 76 4.30 3.69 -17.79
N TRP A 77 4.22 4.96 -18.21
CA TRP A 77 5.25 5.93 -17.89
C TRP A 77 5.33 6.22 -16.39
N GLN A 78 4.19 6.27 -15.70
CA GLN A 78 4.18 6.42 -14.25
C GLN A 78 4.92 5.25 -13.57
N LEU A 79 4.62 4.01 -13.95
CA LEU A 79 5.29 2.82 -13.38
C LEU A 79 6.79 2.80 -13.70
N ALA A 80 7.16 3.09 -14.95
CA ALA A 80 8.55 3.10 -15.38
C ALA A 80 9.35 4.16 -14.63
N VAL A 81 8.83 5.38 -14.48
CA VAL A 81 9.53 6.46 -13.76
C VAL A 81 9.65 6.16 -12.26
N GLU A 82 8.64 5.58 -11.63
CA GLU A 82 8.71 5.12 -10.22
C GLU A 82 9.84 4.10 -10.02
N ASP A 83 9.89 3.06 -10.86
CA ASP A 83 10.90 2.00 -10.76
C ASP A 83 12.31 2.57 -11.03
N ILE A 84 12.45 3.44 -12.05
CA ILE A 84 13.73 4.07 -12.41
C ILE A 84 14.23 4.99 -11.31
N ARG A 85 13.37 5.81 -10.69
CA ARG A 85 13.75 6.67 -9.55
C ARG A 85 14.22 5.83 -8.37
N SER A 86 13.47 4.78 -8.03
CA SER A 86 13.80 3.90 -6.91
C SER A 86 15.15 3.22 -7.11
N ALA A 87 15.41 2.70 -8.31
CA ALA A 87 16.69 2.07 -8.63
C ALA A 87 17.83 3.10 -8.76
N ALA A 88 17.56 4.33 -9.23
CA ALA A 88 18.53 5.43 -9.20
C ALA A 88 18.95 5.79 -7.77
N ASP A 89 17.99 5.84 -6.84
CA ASP A 89 18.24 6.11 -5.41
C ASP A 89 19.08 5.01 -4.77
N LEU A 90 18.85 3.73 -5.12
CA LEU A 90 19.69 2.62 -4.67
C LEU A 90 21.13 2.70 -5.22
N LEU A 91 21.31 3.21 -6.44
CA LEU A 91 22.62 3.37 -7.08
C LEU A 91 23.36 4.67 -6.68
N ALA A 92 22.69 5.60 -5.99
CA ALA A 92 23.28 6.90 -5.63
C ALA A 92 24.61 6.75 -4.87
N GLY A 93 24.70 5.78 -3.95
CA GLY A 93 25.93 5.51 -3.22
C GLY A 93 27.09 4.99 -4.10
N VAL A 94 26.81 4.32 -5.23
CA VAL A 94 27.84 3.94 -6.22
C VAL A 94 28.24 5.16 -7.04
N TYR A 95 27.27 5.96 -7.48
CA TYR A 95 27.49 7.19 -8.23
C TYR A 95 28.43 8.14 -7.48
N GLU A 96 28.18 8.37 -6.19
CA GLU A 96 29.04 9.20 -5.33
C GLU A 96 30.44 8.62 -5.15
N LYS A 97 30.56 7.33 -4.82
CA LYS A 97 31.87 6.67 -4.57
C LYS A 97 32.77 6.63 -5.80
N THR A 98 32.17 6.66 -6.98
CA THR A 98 32.88 6.60 -8.25
C THR A 98 33.07 7.97 -8.90
N ASN A 99 32.71 9.05 -8.19
CA ASN A 99 32.71 10.42 -8.72
C ASN A 99 31.96 10.53 -10.07
N GLY A 100 30.83 9.84 -10.16
CA GLY A 100 30.01 9.81 -11.37
C GLY A 100 30.54 8.90 -12.49
N SER A 101 31.58 8.09 -12.32
CA SER A 101 31.99 7.19 -13.42
C SER A 101 30.99 6.04 -13.65
N ASP A 102 30.27 5.64 -12.61
CA ASP A 102 29.28 4.56 -12.58
C ASP A 102 28.09 4.92 -11.67
N GLY A 103 27.22 3.96 -11.34
CA GLY A 103 26.02 4.18 -10.54
C GLY A 103 24.83 4.68 -11.36
N TYR A 104 24.80 4.40 -12.65
CA TYR A 104 23.76 4.87 -13.57
C TYR A 104 22.63 3.88 -13.77
N ILE A 105 21.45 4.41 -14.04
CA ILE A 105 20.33 3.66 -14.60
C ILE A 105 19.86 4.25 -15.91
N SER A 106 19.53 3.41 -16.89
CA SER A 106 19.05 3.87 -18.20
C SER A 106 17.54 3.70 -18.40
N LEU A 107 16.86 4.73 -18.89
CA LEU A 107 15.45 4.70 -19.34
C LEU A 107 15.36 5.14 -20.80
N GLU A 108 14.74 4.32 -21.64
CA GLU A 108 14.61 4.56 -23.08
C GLU A 108 13.44 5.49 -23.41
N VAL A 109 13.63 6.36 -24.40
CA VAL A 109 12.54 7.13 -25.01
C VAL A 109 11.54 6.20 -25.69
N ASP A 110 10.35 6.71 -26.01
CA ASP A 110 9.37 5.96 -26.80
C ASP A 110 10.01 5.45 -28.11
N PRO A 111 10.07 4.12 -28.35
CA PRO A 111 10.71 3.55 -29.53
C PRO A 111 10.07 3.99 -30.86
N THR A 112 8.82 4.42 -30.85
CA THR A 112 8.14 4.93 -32.04
C THR A 112 8.71 6.27 -32.53
N LEU A 113 9.47 6.96 -31.69
CA LEU A 113 10.15 8.23 -32.01
C LEU A 113 11.54 8.05 -32.62
N ALA A 114 12.02 6.82 -32.80
CA ALA A 114 13.39 6.54 -33.25
C ALA A 114 13.77 7.19 -34.61
N ASN A 115 12.78 7.56 -35.43
CA ASN A 115 12.97 8.25 -36.71
C ASN A 115 12.46 9.70 -36.69
N ASP A 116 12.25 10.31 -35.51
CA ASP A 116 11.83 11.70 -35.32
C ASP A 116 12.77 12.41 -34.33
N THR A 117 13.67 13.23 -34.87
CA THR A 117 14.68 13.97 -34.09
C THR A 117 14.05 14.89 -33.07
N GLU A 118 13.08 15.73 -33.47
CA GLU A 118 12.54 16.78 -32.59
C GLU A 118 11.68 16.18 -31.48
N ALA A 119 10.89 15.15 -31.81
CA ALA A 119 10.10 14.44 -30.81
C ALA A 119 11.02 13.71 -29.80
N THR A 120 12.11 13.08 -30.27
CA THR A 120 13.09 12.43 -29.40
C THR A 120 13.77 13.42 -28.45
N ILE A 121 14.16 14.61 -28.92
CA ILE A 121 14.76 15.66 -28.07
C ILE A 121 13.78 16.09 -26.97
N LYS A 122 12.53 16.35 -27.35
CA LYS A 122 11.49 16.76 -26.40
C LYS A 122 11.25 15.68 -25.35
N GLU A 123 11.20 14.42 -25.76
CA GLU A 123 10.97 13.29 -24.88
C GLU A 123 12.16 13.05 -23.94
N ALA A 124 13.39 13.14 -24.45
CA ALA A 124 14.58 13.00 -23.63
C ALA A 124 14.63 14.04 -22.51
N LYS A 125 14.32 15.30 -22.83
CA LYS A 125 14.21 16.37 -21.83
C LYS A 125 13.09 16.10 -20.83
N ARG A 126 11.92 15.66 -21.31
CA ARG A 126 10.77 15.33 -20.45
C ARG A 126 11.12 14.23 -19.45
N LEU A 127 11.75 13.14 -19.89
CA LEU A 127 12.15 12.03 -19.02
C LEU A 127 13.24 12.44 -18.04
N TRP A 128 14.22 13.23 -18.47
CA TRP A 128 15.26 13.79 -17.60
C TRP A 128 14.65 14.61 -16.46
N ASP A 129 13.80 15.58 -16.80
CA ASP A 129 13.13 16.46 -15.84
C ASP A 129 12.16 15.68 -14.94
N TRP A 130 11.47 14.67 -15.49
CA TRP A 130 10.51 13.89 -14.73
C TRP A 130 11.18 12.91 -13.77
N VAL A 131 12.20 12.17 -14.18
CA VAL A 131 12.92 11.28 -13.25
C VAL A 131 13.67 12.11 -12.20
N ASN A 132 14.29 13.22 -12.60
CA ASN A 132 14.98 14.16 -11.70
C ASN A 132 16.00 13.47 -10.77
N ARG A 133 16.93 12.73 -11.37
CA ARG A 133 18.07 12.10 -10.69
C ARG A 133 19.35 12.30 -11.52
N PRO A 134 20.47 12.71 -10.90
CA PRO A 134 21.70 13.03 -11.64
C PRO A 134 22.35 11.80 -12.29
N ASN A 135 22.03 10.60 -11.80
CA ASN A 135 22.52 9.32 -12.28
C ASN A 135 21.53 8.59 -13.21
N LEU A 136 20.54 9.30 -13.77
CA LEU A 136 19.80 8.80 -14.94
C LEU A 136 20.69 8.89 -16.19
N CYS A 137 20.55 7.94 -17.10
CA CYS A 137 20.90 8.08 -18.52
C CYS A 137 19.63 7.94 -19.37
N VAL A 138 19.30 8.95 -20.17
CA VAL A 138 18.23 8.79 -21.17
C VAL A 138 18.76 7.97 -22.33
N LYS A 139 18.05 6.92 -22.71
CA LYS A 139 18.51 5.99 -23.74
C LYS A 139 17.89 6.34 -25.09
N ILE A 140 18.75 6.61 -26.08
CA ILE A 140 18.37 7.11 -27.41
C ILE A 140 18.96 6.19 -28.49
N PRO A 141 18.15 5.66 -29.43
CA PRO A 141 18.65 4.86 -30.55
C PRO A 141 19.63 5.61 -31.45
N ALA A 142 20.68 4.92 -31.90
CA ALA A 142 21.70 5.44 -32.82
C ALA A 142 21.25 5.43 -34.29
N THR A 143 19.98 5.70 -34.57
CA THR A 143 19.48 5.90 -35.94
C THR A 143 20.07 7.19 -36.53
N LYS A 144 19.92 7.42 -37.84
CA LYS A 144 20.38 8.68 -38.46
C LYS A 144 19.73 9.90 -37.82
N GLU A 145 18.45 9.77 -37.52
CA GLU A 145 17.59 10.78 -36.90
C GLU A 145 17.87 10.90 -35.39
N GLY A 146 18.38 9.85 -34.74
CA GLY A 146 18.79 9.84 -33.35
C GLY A 146 20.11 10.59 -33.09
N LEU A 147 21.05 10.61 -34.04
CA LEU A 147 22.32 11.33 -33.91
C LEU A 147 22.17 12.82 -33.55
N PRO A 148 21.38 13.64 -34.29
CA PRO A 148 21.15 15.03 -33.90
C PRO A 148 20.42 15.15 -32.55
N ALA A 149 19.56 14.19 -32.19
CA ALA A 149 18.88 14.18 -30.90
C ALA A 149 19.86 13.90 -29.73
N ILE A 150 20.84 13.01 -29.93
CA ILE A 150 21.92 12.74 -28.99
C ILE A 150 22.75 14.01 -28.78
N ARG A 151 23.21 14.66 -29.86
CA ARG A 151 23.97 15.91 -29.79
C ARG A 151 23.22 16.99 -28.99
N ALA A 152 21.95 17.20 -29.32
CA ALA A 152 21.11 18.20 -28.64
C ALA A 152 20.87 17.87 -27.16
N SER A 153 20.69 16.59 -26.81
CA SER A 153 20.50 16.14 -25.43
C SER A 153 21.77 16.34 -24.59
N ILE A 154 22.93 15.98 -25.15
CA ILE A 154 24.24 16.25 -24.53
C ILE A 154 24.45 17.76 -24.35
N ALA A 155 24.12 18.57 -25.36
CA ALA A 155 24.20 20.03 -25.26
C ALA A 155 23.30 20.60 -24.14
N ALA A 156 22.13 19.99 -23.93
CA ALA A 156 21.22 20.33 -22.85
C ALA A 156 21.73 19.90 -21.45
N GLY A 157 22.77 19.07 -21.37
CA GLY A 157 23.34 18.58 -20.11
C GLY A 157 22.72 17.27 -19.62
N ILE A 158 22.07 16.53 -20.52
CA ILE A 158 21.43 15.24 -20.22
C ILE A 158 22.46 14.14 -20.43
N ASN A 159 22.56 13.19 -19.49
CA ASN A 159 23.36 11.99 -19.70
C ASN A 159 22.66 11.05 -20.69
N VAL A 160 23.40 10.52 -21.66
CA VAL A 160 22.80 9.72 -22.75
C VAL A 160 23.41 8.33 -22.83
N ASN A 161 22.56 7.29 -22.76
CA ASN A 161 22.91 5.95 -23.19
C ASN A 161 22.52 5.79 -24.67
N VAL A 162 23.48 5.80 -25.57
CA VAL A 162 23.21 5.60 -27.00
C VAL A 162 23.00 4.10 -27.24
N THR A 163 21.89 3.70 -27.87
CA THR A 163 21.51 2.28 -28.05
C THR A 163 21.32 1.87 -29.50
N LEU A 164 21.10 0.57 -29.76
CA LEU A 164 20.93 -0.01 -31.09
C LEU A 164 22.11 0.30 -32.04
N LEU A 165 23.33 0.29 -31.49
CA LEU A 165 24.55 0.52 -32.24
C LEU A 165 25.15 -0.82 -32.70
N PHE A 166 25.24 -1.03 -34.01
CA PHE A 166 25.74 -2.29 -34.59
C PHE A 166 27.03 -2.12 -35.39
N SER A 167 27.19 -0.99 -36.10
CA SER A 167 28.34 -0.78 -37.00
C SER A 167 29.42 0.13 -36.40
N PRO A 168 30.70 -0.10 -36.74
CA PRO A 168 31.80 0.78 -36.36
C PRO A 168 31.66 2.18 -36.98
N GLN A 169 31.13 2.26 -38.21
CA GLN A 169 30.85 3.55 -38.85
C GLN A 169 29.83 4.37 -38.04
N ARG A 170 28.72 3.75 -37.63
CA ARG A 170 27.73 4.43 -36.80
C ARG A 170 28.33 4.84 -35.47
N TYR A 171 29.24 4.04 -34.91
CA TYR A 171 29.88 4.39 -33.66
C TYR A 171 30.73 5.66 -33.79
N ASP A 172 31.45 5.81 -34.90
CA ASP A 172 32.20 7.04 -35.19
C ASP A 172 31.28 8.27 -35.26
N GLU A 173 30.13 8.14 -35.91
CA GLU A 173 29.10 9.19 -35.98
C GLU A 173 28.51 9.52 -34.59
N VAL A 174 28.34 8.52 -33.72
CA VAL A 174 27.90 8.68 -32.34
C VAL A 174 28.94 9.43 -31.49
N ILE A 175 30.22 9.10 -31.64
CA ILE A 175 31.31 9.83 -30.97
C ILE A 175 31.32 11.29 -31.44
N ASP A 176 31.19 11.53 -32.75
CA ASP A 176 31.13 12.90 -33.29
C ASP A 176 29.94 13.69 -32.72
N ALA A 177 28.76 13.07 -32.63
CA ALA A 177 27.58 13.69 -32.03
C ALA A 177 27.80 14.03 -30.53
N TYR A 178 28.45 13.15 -29.77
CA TYR A 178 28.79 13.38 -28.37
C TYR A 178 29.76 14.56 -28.20
N LEU A 179 30.90 14.53 -28.90
CA LEU A 179 31.90 15.60 -28.84
C LEU A 179 31.31 16.94 -29.28
N SER A 180 30.51 16.95 -30.36
CA SER A 180 29.85 18.15 -30.84
C SER A 180 28.83 18.70 -29.84
N GLY A 181 28.11 17.83 -29.11
CA GLY A 181 27.17 18.27 -28.07
C GLY A 181 27.88 18.93 -26.89
N LEU A 182 29.03 18.38 -26.47
CA LEU A 182 29.88 19.00 -25.45
C LEU A 182 30.40 20.38 -25.90
N GLU A 183 30.83 20.47 -27.16
CA GLU A 183 31.30 21.72 -27.77
C GLU A 183 30.19 22.78 -27.82
N ASP A 184 28.98 22.41 -28.25
CA ASP A 184 27.82 23.30 -28.27
C ASP A 184 27.50 23.84 -26.88
N ARG A 185 27.58 22.98 -25.86
CA ARG A 185 27.33 23.37 -24.47
C ARG A 185 28.39 24.32 -23.93
N LEU A 186 29.66 24.05 -24.20
CA LEU A 186 30.77 24.95 -23.84
C LEU A 186 30.64 26.30 -24.55
N ALA A 187 30.27 26.30 -25.85
CA ALA A 187 30.03 27.52 -26.61
C ALA A 187 28.88 28.34 -26.03
N ALA A 188 27.88 27.69 -25.42
CA ALA A 188 26.81 28.32 -24.65
C ALA A 188 27.21 28.76 -23.23
N GLY A 189 28.46 28.49 -22.79
CA GLY A 189 28.98 28.89 -21.48
C GLY A 189 28.57 28.00 -20.31
N HIS A 190 28.11 26.77 -20.58
CA HIS A 190 27.66 25.82 -19.56
C HIS A 190 28.74 24.75 -19.25
N PRO A 191 28.79 24.21 -18.02
CA PRO A 191 29.76 23.18 -17.64
C PRO A 191 29.43 21.83 -18.27
N ILE A 192 30.47 21.02 -18.46
CA ILE A 192 30.42 19.69 -19.12
C ILE A 192 30.95 18.55 -18.25
N ASP A 193 31.39 18.86 -17.03
CA ASP A 193 32.06 17.97 -16.07
C ASP A 193 31.18 16.88 -15.47
N HIS A 194 29.87 17.10 -15.46
CA HIS A 194 28.87 16.16 -14.95
C HIS A 194 28.19 15.34 -16.04
N ILE A 195 28.54 15.54 -17.32
CA ILE A 195 27.88 14.87 -18.43
C ILE A 195 28.56 13.55 -18.72
N HIS A 196 27.79 12.48 -18.63
CA HIS A 196 28.24 11.12 -18.95
C HIS A 196 27.45 10.54 -20.11
N SER A 197 28.12 9.71 -20.90
CA SER A 197 27.48 8.97 -21.96
C SER A 197 28.11 7.59 -22.09
N VAL A 198 27.29 6.62 -22.48
CA VAL A 198 27.73 5.28 -22.87
C VAL A 198 27.20 4.98 -24.27
N ALA A 199 27.98 4.24 -25.06
CA ALA A 199 27.58 3.80 -26.40
C ALA A 199 27.38 2.28 -26.43
N SER A 200 26.12 1.86 -26.38
CA SER A 200 25.71 0.46 -26.31
C SER A 200 25.85 -0.26 -27.65
N VAL A 201 27.03 -0.81 -27.91
CA VAL A 201 27.36 -1.66 -29.06
C VAL A 201 26.78 -3.06 -28.85
N PHE A 202 25.86 -3.48 -29.71
CA PHE A 202 25.20 -4.78 -29.63
C PHE A 202 26.09 -5.90 -30.18
N VAL A 203 26.30 -6.95 -29.39
CA VAL A 203 27.26 -8.02 -29.71
C VAL A 203 26.56 -9.24 -30.31
N SER A 204 25.84 -10.04 -29.51
CA SER A 204 25.37 -11.37 -29.95
C SER A 204 24.40 -11.39 -31.14
N ARG A 205 23.73 -10.26 -31.43
CA ARG A 205 22.83 -10.17 -32.59
C ARG A 205 23.59 -10.23 -33.92
N ILE A 206 24.84 -9.78 -33.94
CA ILE A 206 25.70 -9.83 -35.13
C ILE A 206 26.03 -11.28 -35.46
N ASP A 207 26.59 -12.03 -34.51
CA ASP A 207 26.90 -13.46 -34.72
C ASP A 207 25.62 -14.26 -35.02
N GLY A 208 24.49 -13.93 -34.39
CA GLY A 208 23.19 -14.57 -34.68
C GLY A 208 22.72 -14.40 -36.13
N MET A 209 23.12 -13.34 -36.83
CA MET A 209 22.80 -13.10 -38.24
C MET A 209 23.90 -13.57 -39.19
N VAL A 210 25.17 -13.48 -38.79
CA VAL A 210 26.33 -13.77 -39.65
C VAL A 210 26.74 -15.25 -39.61
N ASP A 211 26.66 -15.92 -38.45
CA ASP A 211 27.07 -17.33 -38.32
C ASP A 211 26.31 -18.27 -39.27
N PRO A 212 24.98 -18.14 -39.49
CA PRO A 212 24.27 -18.95 -40.48
C PRO A 212 24.82 -18.78 -41.90
N LEU A 213 25.18 -17.54 -42.29
CA LEU A 213 25.74 -17.22 -43.61
C LEU A 213 27.15 -17.79 -43.77
N LEU A 214 27.97 -17.72 -42.71
CA LEU A 214 29.30 -18.34 -42.69
C LEU A 214 29.23 -19.87 -42.78
N ARG A 215 28.26 -20.51 -42.11
CA ARG A 215 28.03 -21.96 -42.23
C ARG A 215 27.62 -22.34 -43.66
N GLU A 216 26.68 -21.60 -44.25
CA GLU A 216 26.25 -21.81 -45.63
C GLU A 216 27.42 -21.70 -46.61
N TYR A 217 28.30 -20.72 -46.44
CA TYR A 217 29.51 -20.60 -47.25
C TYR A 217 30.51 -21.74 -47.00
N ALA A 218 30.73 -22.11 -45.73
CA ALA A 218 31.64 -23.20 -45.37
C ALA A 218 31.22 -24.54 -46.00
N ASP A 219 29.92 -24.78 -46.14
CA ASP A 219 29.38 -26.00 -46.74
C ASP A 219 29.60 -26.10 -48.27
N GLN A 220 29.94 -24.99 -48.94
CA GLN A 220 30.18 -24.94 -50.39
C GLN A 220 31.51 -25.59 -50.82
N LYS A 221 32.41 -25.92 -49.87
CA LYS A 221 33.75 -26.50 -50.11
C LYS A 221 34.64 -25.66 -51.04
N ASP A 222 34.53 -24.35 -50.94
CA ASP A 222 35.42 -23.37 -51.56
C ASP A 222 36.81 -23.37 -50.88
N PRO A 223 37.91 -22.95 -51.53
CA PRO A 223 39.21 -22.79 -50.88
C PRO A 223 39.20 -21.96 -49.58
N LEU A 224 38.21 -21.09 -49.40
CA LEU A 224 38.04 -20.28 -48.20
C LEU A 224 37.10 -20.89 -47.15
N SER A 225 36.51 -22.07 -47.39
CA SER A 225 35.51 -22.67 -46.49
C SER A 225 36.05 -22.99 -45.08
N GLU A 226 37.31 -23.43 -44.95
CA GLU A 226 37.92 -23.64 -43.62
C GLU A 226 38.08 -22.32 -42.85
N ILE A 227 38.40 -21.23 -43.56
CA ILE A 227 38.54 -19.90 -42.97
C ILE A 227 37.17 -19.39 -42.53
N ALA A 228 36.14 -19.49 -43.37
CA ALA A 228 34.77 -19.12 -43.04
C ALA A 228 34.24 -19.89 -41.82
N PHE A 229 34.48 -21.21 -41.75
CA PHE A 229 34.12 -22.01 -40.57
C PHE A 229 34.86 -21.56 -39.31
N SER A 230 36.14 -21.17 -39.44
CA SER A 230 36.93 -20.66 -38.30
C SER A 230 36.46 -19.32 -37.75
N TYR A 231 35.58 -18.60 -38.47
CA TYR A 231 35.06 -17.27 -38.09
C TYR A 231 33.72 -17.33 -37.37
N LEU A 232 33.10 -18.52 -37.24
CA LEU A 232 31.88 -18.69 -36.45
C LEU A 232 32.07 -18.18 -35.02
N GLY A 233 31.17 -17.30 -34.58
CA GLY A 233 31.19 -16.69 -33.26
C GLY A 233 32.35 -15.71 -33.04
N LYS A 234 32.99 -15.20 -34.10
CA LYS A 234 34.10 -14.23 -33.99
C LYS A 234 33.78 -12.86 -34.59
N VAL A 235 32.74 -12.75 -35.41
CA VAL A 235 32.46 -11.51 -36.16
C VAL A 235 31.97 -10.40 -35.23
N ALA A 236 31.10 -10.70 -34.27
CA ALA A 236 30.62 -9.73 -33.28
C ALA A 236 31.74 -9.23 -32.36
N VAL A 237 32.69 -10.12 -32.01
CA VAL A 237 33.83 -9.80 -31.15
C VAL A 237 34.82 -8.92 -31.91
N ALA A 238 35.15 -9.27 -33.16
CA ALA A 238 35.97 -8.43 -34.03
C ALA A 238 35.34 -7.06 -34.27
N ASN A 239 34.01 -7.00 -34.47
CA ASN A 239 33.27 -5.74 -34.57
C ASN A 239 33.47 -4.86 -33.33
N SER A 240 33.32 -5.46 -32.15
CA SER A 240 33.46 -4.76 -30.88
C SER A 240 34.90 -4.30 -30.63
N HIS A 241 35.89 -5.11 -30.99
CA HIS A 241 37.31 -4.74 -30.93
C HIS A 241 37.63 -3.54 -31.83
N TYR A 242 37.07 -3.51 -33.05
CA TYR A 242 37.26 -2.37 -33.94
C TYR A 242 36.53 -1.11 -33.44
N CYS A 243 35.35 -1.24 -32.84
CA CYS A 243 34.73 -0.12 -32.11
C CYS A 243 35.62 0.39 -30.98
N TYR A 244 36.24 -0.50 -30.18
CA TYR A 244 37.17 -0.09 -29.12
C TYR A 244 38.41 0.64 -29.66
N LYS A 245 38.90 0.27 -30.85
CA LYS A 245 39.96 1.02 -31.56
C LYS A 245 39.51 2.45 -31.84
N LEU A 246 38.32 2.63 -32.43
CA LEU A 246 37.77 3.96 -32.72
C LEU A 246 37.62 4.80 -31.45
N PHE A 247 37.15 4.19 -30.35
CA PHE A 247 37.10 4.83 -29.04
C PHE A 247 38.48 5.36 -28.63
N LYS A 248 39.51 4.51 -28.62
CA LYS A 248 40.88 4.95 -28.25
C LYS A 248 41.38 6.06 -29.17
N ASP A 249 41.22 5.92 -30.47
CA ASP A 249 41.73 6.88 -31.45
C ASP A 249 41.04 8.26 -31.31
N LYS A 250 39.73 8.28 -31.07
CA LYS A 250 38.96 9.53 -30.97
C LYS A 250 39.12 10.22 -29.61
N PHE A 251 39.16 9.46 -28.52
CA PHE A 251 39.34 9.99 -27.17
C PHE A 251 40.80 10.23 -26.77
N SER A 252 41.76 9.94 -27.67
CA SER A 252 43.15 10.45 -27.59
C SER A 252 43.44 11.55 -28.61
N SER A 253 42.41 12.06 -29.30
CA SER A 253 42.57 13.11 -30.30
C SER A 253 42.72 14.49 -29.65
N PRO A 254 43.40 15.45 -30.32
CA PRO A 254 43.51 16.84 -29.84
C PRO A 254 42.15 17.52 -29.59
N ARG A 255 41.10 17.08 -30.31
CA ARG A 255 39.72 17.55 -30.12
C ARG A 255 39.21 17.18 -28.73
N PHE A 256 39.40 15.93 -28.31
CA PHE A 256 38.98 15.49 -26.98
C PHE A 256 39.88 16.05 -25.88
N GLU A 257 41.21 16.08 -26.06
CA GLU A 257 42.13 16.68 -25.06
C GLU A 257 41.73 18.12 -24.69
N THR A 258 41.24 18.89 -25.67
CA THR A 258 40.72 20.26 -25.44
C THR A 258 39.47 20.27 -24.55
N LEU A 259 38.58 19.30 -24.72
CA LEU A 259 37.35 19.14 -23.93
C LEU A 259 37.64 18.55 -22.54
N GLU A 260 38.54 17.58 -22.46
CA GLU A 260 39.00 16.95 -21.21
C GLU A 260 39.66 17.99 -20.29
N ALA A 261 40.46 18.90 -20.84
CA ALA A 261 41.01 20.04 -20.10
C ALA A 261 39.94 20.99 -19.52
N LYS A 262 38.69 20.86 -19.97
CA LYS A 262 37.49 21.57 -19.46
C LYS A 262 36.57 20.67 -18.63
N GLY A 263 36.98 19.44 -18.35
CA GLY A 263 36.28 18.48 -17.51
C GLY A 263 35.45 17.43 -18.26
N ALA A 264 35.53 17.34 -19.59
CA ALA A 264 34.77 16.32 -20.33
C ALA A 264 35.06 14.89 -19.85
N ASN A 265 34.00 14.10 -19.70
CA ASN A 265 34.12 12.66 -19.45
C ASN A 265 34.28 11.88 -20.77
N LEU A 266 34.74 10.64 -20.69
CA LEU A 266 34.77 9.71 -21.82
C LEU A 266 33.36 9.20 -22.13
N GLN A 267 33.00 9.08 -23.42
CA GLN A 267 31.86 8.24 -23.81
C GLN A 267 32.31 6.77 -23.87
N ARG A 268 32.05 6.02 -22.80
CA ARG A 268 32.52 4.64 -22.68
C ARG A 268 31.78 3.71 -23.65
N PRO A 269 32.47 2.81 -24.37
CA PRO A 269 31.82 1.70 -25.06
C PRO A 269 31.09 0.82 -24.03
N LEU A 270 29.84 0.48 -24.33
CA LEU A 270 29.03 -0.44 -23.54
C LEU A 270 28.69 -1.66 -24.41
N TRP A 271 29.10 -2.85 -23.99
CA TRP A 271 28.80 -4.10 -24.67
C TRP A 271 27.40 -4.58 -24.27
N ALA A 272 26.45 -4.48 -25.21
CA ALA A 272 25.05 -4.84 -25.01
C ALA A 272 24.67 -6.13 -25.74
N SER A 273 23.57 -6.75 -25.33
CA SER A 273 23.13 -8.05 -25.86
C SER A 273 24.26 -9.09 -25.77
N THR A 274 24.91 -9.20 -24.60
CA THR A 274 26.02 -10.15 -24.35
C THR A 274 25.55 -11.52 -23.88
N GLY A 275 24.23 -11.77 -23.91
CA GLY A 275 23.64 -13.08 -23.67
C GLY A 275 23.80 -14.04 -24.86
N LEU A 276 23.81 -15.33 -24.55
CA LEU A 276 24.02 -16.41 -25.50
C LEU A 276 22.89 -16.54 -26.53
N LYS A 277 23.25 -16.76 -27.81
CA LYS A 277 22.32 -17.07 -28.91
C LYS A 277 22.54 -18.47 -29.51
N ASP A 278 23.78 -18.94 -29.50
CA ASP A 278 24.14 -20.31 -29.90
C ASP A 278 24.57 -21.09 -28.64
N PRO A 279 23.87 -22.19 -28.26
CA PRO A 279 24.18 -22.97 -27.06
C PRO A 279 25.55 -23.65 -27.09
N SER A 280 26.24 -23.68 -28.24
CA SER A 280 27.60 -24.23 -28.34
C SER A 280 28.69 -23.30 -27.82
N TYR A 281 28.40 -22.01 -27.59
CA TYR A 281 29.36 -21.07 -27.00
C TYR A 281 29.21 -21.00 -25.46
N SER A 282 30.27 -20.59 -24.77
CA SER A 282 30.20 -20.35 -23.32
C SER A 282 29.19 -19.25 -23.01
N LEU A 283 28.43 -19.39 -21.91
CA LEU A 283 27.54 -18.34 -21.39
C LEU A 283 28.29 -17.04 -21.07
N THR A 284 29.60 -17.11 -20.80
CA THR A 284 30.45 -15.96 -20.47
C THR A 284 31.19 -15.38 -21.67
N LYS A 285 31.06 -15.97 -22.87
CA LYS A 285 31.87 -15.67 -24.07
C LYS A 285 32.06 -14.17 -24.29
N TYR A 286 30.97 -13.43 -24.44
CA TYR A 286 31.04 -12.02 -24.78
C TYR A 286 31.45 -11.12 -23.62
N VAL A 287 31.34 -11.59 -22.37
CA VAL A 287 31.93 -10.87 -21.23
C VAL A 287 33.44 -11.08 -21.25
N ASP A 288 33.89 -12.33 -21.35
CA ASP A 288 35.29 -12.73 -21.33
C ASP A 288 36.10 -12.11 -22.48
N GLU A 289 35.57 -12.14 -23.70
CA GLU A 289 36.28 -11.72 -24.92
C GLU A 289 36.27 -10.20 -25.16
N LEU A 290 35.60 -9.43 -24.29
CA LEU A 290 35.44 -7.98 -24.43
C LEU A 290 35.93 -7.18 -23.22
N ILE A 291 36.71 -7.79 -22.32
CA ILE A 291 37.30 -7.10 -21.17
C ILE A 291 38.38 -6.11 -21.66
N ALA A 292 38.15 -4.82 -21.43
CA ALA A 292 39.09 -3.74 -21.74
C ALA A 292 38.88 -2.52 -20.82
N PRO A 293 39.92 -1.69 -20.59
CA PRO A 293 39.79 -0.48 -19.78
C PRO A 293 38.77 0.52 -20.35
N ASN A 294 38.11 1.26 -19.46
CA ASN A 294 37.10 2.28 -19.78
C ASN A 294 35.88 1.76 -20.55
N THR A 295 35.44 0.53 -20.28
CA THR A 295 34.27 -0.08 -20.93
C THR A 295 33.20 -0.46 -19.93
N VAL A 296 31.98 -0.70 -20.41
CA VAL A 296 30.88 -1.26 -19.64
C VAL A 296 30.43 -2.54 -20.34
N ASN A 297 29.97 -3.54 -19.61
CA ASN A 297 29.21 -4.66 -20.15
C ASN A 297 27.86 -4.68 -19.45
N THR A 298 26.75 -4.68 -20.20
CA THR A 298 25.43 -4.88 -19.60
C THR A 298 24.97 -6.31 -19.84
N ALA A 299 24.82 -7.07 -18.75
CA ALA A 299 24.58 -8.50 -18.77
C ALA A 299 23.19 -8.81 -18.21
N ASN A 300 22.45 -9.66 -18.93
CA ASN A 300 21.19 -10.19 -18.42
C ASN A 300 21.44 -11.11 -17.19
N PRO A 301 20.40 -11.45 -16.40
CA PRO A 301 20.57 -12.20 -15.16
C PRO A 301 21.32 -13.53 -15.32
N THR A 302 21.03 -14.28 -16.40
CA THR A 302 21.69 -15.56 -16.70
C THR A 302 23.19 -15.39 -16.97
N THR A 303 23.56 -14.36 -17.73
CA THR A 303 24.95 -14.08 -18.11
C THR A 303 25.74 -13.56 -16.92
N LEU A 304 25.12 -12.68 -16.11
CA LEU A 304 25.72 -12.15 -14.89
C LEU A 304 26.11 -13.27 -13.91
N ASN A 305 25.17 -14.19 -13.65
CA ASN A 305 25.41 -15.32 -12.75
C ASN A 305 26.49 -16.26 -13.30
N ALA A 306 26.43 -16.61 -14.60
CA ALA A 306 27.44 -17.46 -15.22
C ALA A 306 28.85 -16.87 -15.17
N TYR A 307 28.97 -15.54 -15.33
CA TYR A 307 30.25 -14.83 -15.23
C TYR A 307 30.80 -14.88 -13.81
N GLN A 308 29.98 -14.62 -12.80
CA GLN A 308 30.39 -14.72 -11.40
C GLN A 308 30.96 -16.11 -11.06
N GLU A 309 30.30 -17.17 -11.54
CA GLU A 309 30.75 -18.55 -11.34
C GLU A 309 32.04 -18.86 -12.11
N SER A 310 32.05 -18.65 -13.42
CA SER A 310 33.05 -19.26 -14.33
C SER A 310 33.81 -18.31 -15.24
N GLY A 311 33.46 -17.01 -15.25
CA GLY A 311 34.11 -16.00 -16.08
C GLY A 311 35.60 -15.78 -15.79
N SER A 312 36.30 -15.30 -16.81
CA SER A 312 37.72 -14.98 -16.84
C SER A 312 38.02 -13.54 -16.38
N LEU A 313 39.27 -13.30 -15.99
CA LEU A 313 39.80 -11.98 -15.62
C LEU A 313 41.09 -11.71 -16.40
N ALA A 314 40.95 -11.53 -17.70
CA ALA A 314 42.06 -11.21 -18.60
C ALA A 314 41.61 -10.14 -19.60
N TYR A 315 42.49 -9.18 -19.91
CA TYR A 315 42.25 -8.26 -21.01
C TYR A 315 42.16 -9.05 -22.32
N ALA A 316 41.16 -8.73 -23.13
CA ALA A 316 40.83 -9.51 -24.32
C ALA A 316 40.81 -8.73 -25.63
N ILE A 317 40.96 -7.39 -25.58
CA ILE A 317 40.93 -6.52 -26.78
C ILE A 317 42.32 -6.00 -27.16
N GLU A 318 43.16 -5.64 -26.18
CA GLU A 318 44.42 -4.92 -26.44
C GLU A 318 45.37 -5.72 -27.35
N GLY A 319 45.76 -5.11 -28.48
CA GLY A 319 46.71 -5.67 -29.44
C GLY A 319 46.07 -6.51 -30.55
N LEU A 320 44.74 -6.68 -30.55
CA LEU A 320 44.00 -7.47 -31.54
C LEU A 320 43.18 -6.61 -32.51
N GLU A 321 43.25 -5.29 -32.41
CA GLU A 321 42.35 -4.38 -33.12
C GLU A 321 42.56 -4.39 -34.65
N ASP A 322 43.82 -4.50 -35.09
CA ASP A 322 44.15 -4.57 -36.52
C ASP A 322 43.81 -5.95 -37.11
N GLU A 323 43.93 -7.02 -36.31
CA GLU A 323 43.47 -8.37 -36.69
C GLU A 323 41.95 -8.42 -36.82
N ALA A 324 41.23 -7.77 -35.89
CA ALA A 324 39.78 -7.64 -35.94
C ALA A 324 39.31 -6.91 -37.21
N GLN A 325 39.96 -5.81 -37.57
CA GLN A 325 39.66 -5.10 -38.82
C GLN A 325 39.90 -5.97 -40.05
N ALA A 326 41.01 -6.73 -40.08
CA ALA A 326 41.30 -7.66 -41.17
C ALA A 326 40.27 -8.79 -41.27
N LEU A 327 39.78 -9.30 -40.12
CA LEU A 327 38.72 -10.31 -40.06
C LEU A 327 37.43 -9.78 -40.69
N LEU A 328 36.99 -8.57 -40.33
CA LEU A 328 35.78 -7.96 -40.88
C LEU A 328 35.88 -7.77 -42.41
N GLN A 329 37.02 -7.30 -42.90
CA GLN A 329 37.27 -7.19 -44.36
C GLN A 329 37.30 -8.56 -45.05
N GLN A 330 37.75 -9.60 -44.36
CA GLN A 330 37.79 -10.96 -44.90
C GLN A 330 36.39 -11.58 -44.95
N VAL A 331 35.48 -11.26 -44.02
CA VAL A 331 34.07 -11.70 -44.05
C VAL A 331 33.36 -11.25 -45.33
N GLU A 332 33.63 -10.03 -45.81
CA GLU A 332 33.06 -9.53 -47.07
C GLU A 332 33.49 -10.36 -48.29
N LYS A 333 34.66 -11.00 -48.25
CA LYS A 333 35.12 -11.90 -49.33
C LYS A 333 34.32 -13.20 -49.42
N PHE A 334 33.55 -13.54 -48.39
CA PHE A 334 32.61 -14.66 -48.43
C PHE A 334 31.25 -14.27 -49.03
N GLY A 335 31.11 -13.04 -49.53
CA GLY A 335 29.85 -12.51 -50.08
C GLY A 335 28.87 -12.01 -49.01
N ILE A 336 29.33 -11.82 -47.77
CA ILE A 336 28.53 -11.31 -46.66
C ILE A 336 28.70 -9.79 -46.60
N ASP A 337 27.67 -9.04 -47.02
CA ASP A 337 27.64 -7.57 -46.94
C ASP A 337 27.37 -7.14 -45.49
N LEU A 338 28.44 -6.83 -44.75
CA LEU A 338 28.35 -6.39 -43.36
C LEU A 338 27.58 -5.06 -43.22
N ALA A 339 27.68 -4.15 -44.18
CA ALA A 339 26.93 -2.89 -44.14
C ALA A 339 25.41 -3.15 -44.21
N HIS A 340 24.99 -4.07 -45.07
CA HIS A 340 23.60 -4.52 -45.12
C HIS A 340 23.17 -5.21 -43.82
N VAL A 341 24.00 -6.13 -43.28
CA VAL A 341 23.74 -6.80 -41.99
C VAL A 341 23.50 -5.78 -40.87
N TYR A 342 24.38 -4.78 -40.72
CA TYR A 342 24.23 -3.77 -39.68
C TYR A 342 22.97 -2.92 -39.86
N GLN A 343 22.64 -2.54 -41.09
CA GLN A 343 21.43 -1.78 -41.38
C GLN A 343 20.16 -2.58 -41.05
N THR A 344 20.12 -3.86 -41.41
CA THR A 344 19.01 -4.75 -41.08
C THR A 344 18.87 -4.91 -39.56
N LEU A 345 19.98 -5.13 -38.84
CA LEU A 345 19.96 -5.23 -37.38
C LEU A 345 19.47 -3.95 -36.68
N GLU A 346 19.82 -2.77 -37.20
CA GLU A 346 19.32 -1.48 -36.72
C GLU A 346 17.80 -1.38 -36.91
N GLN A 347 17.30 -1.64 -38.12
CA GLN A 347 15.88 -1.57 -38.48
C GLN A 347 15.04 -2.59 -37.71
N ASP A 348 15.49 -3.84 -37.67
CA ASP A 348 14.83 -4.92 -36.92
C ASP A 348 14.85 -4.65 -35.42
N GLY A 349 15.94 -4.03 -34.93
CA GLY A 349 16.07 -3.62 -33.53
C GLY A 349 15.05 -2.56 -33.14
N VAL A 350 14.92 -1.48 -33.93
CA VAL A 350 13.91 -0.43 -33.72
C VAL A 350 12.51 -1.02 -33.78
N LYS A 351 12.24 -1.84 -34.81
CA LYS A 351 10.94 -2.49 -34.97
C LYS A 351 10.58 -3.39 -33.80
N ALA A 352 11.50 -4.24 -33.35
CA ALA A 352 11.25 -5.17 -32.24
C ALA A 352 10.94 -4.44 -30.93
N PHE A 353 11.58 -3.27 -30.68
CA PHE A 353 11.29 -2.45 -29.51
C PHE A 353 9.95 -1.73 -29.61
N ALA A 354 9.60 -1.18 -30.77
CA ALA A 354 8.28 -0.59 -31.01
C ALA A 354 7.15 -1.64 -30.89
N ASP A 355 7.35 -2.84 -31.44
CA ASP A 355 6.39 -3.95 -31.31
C ASP A 355 6.24 -4.38 -29.83
N SER A 356 7.35 -4.52 -29.10
CA SER A 356 7.33 -4.84 -27.65
C SER A 356 6.59 -3.78 -26.83
N PHE A 357 6.76 -2.50 -27.19
CA PHE A 357 6.10 -1.40 -26.53
C PHE A 357 4.59 -1.39 -26.80
N ALA A 358 4.18 -1.61 -28.05
CA ALA A 358 2.77 -1.72 -28.42
C ALA A 358 2.08 -2.90 -27.71
N GLU A 359 2.75 -4.05 -27.61
CA GLU A 359 2.26 -5.22 -26.87
C GLU A 359 2.10 -4.91 -25.37
N LEU A 360 3.08 -4.22 -24.78
CA LEU A 360 3.02 -3.77 -23.39
C LEU A 360 1.81 -2.88 -23.11
N LEU A 361 1.58 -1.87 -23.96
CA LEU A 361 0.43 -0.99 -23.83
C LEU A 361 -0.90 -1.76 -23.97
N ALA A 362 -0.96 -2.76 -24.84
CA ALA A 362 -2.14 -3.61 -24.98
C ALA A 362 -2.41 -4.48 -23.74
N VAL A 363 -1.36 -4.98 -23.09
CA VAL A 363 -1.48 -5.71 -21.82
C VAL A 363 -1.99 -4.79 -20.71
N ILE A 364 -1.44 -3.59 -20.60
CA ILE A 364 -1.91 -2.59 -19.61
C ILE A 364 -3.37 -2.22 -19.87
N ASP A 365 -3.77 -2.00 -21.13
CA ASP A 365 -5.16 -1.72 -21.50
C ASP A 365 -6.11 -2.86 -21.12
N THR A 366 -5.68 -4.11 -21.31
CA THR A 366 -6.44 -5.30 -20.91
C THR A 366 -6.63 -5.32 -19.39
N ARG A 367 -5.55 -5.18 -18.61
CA ARG A 367 -5.63 -5.14 -17.13
C ARG A 367 -6.47 -3.98 -16.62
N LYS A 368 -6.31 -2.79 -17.22
CA LYS A 368 -7.13 -1.61 -16.93
C LYS A 368 -8.62 -1.94 -17.08
N LYS A 369 -9.02 -2.50 -18.21
CA LYS A 369 -10.43 -2.87 -18.49
C LYS A 369 -10.93 -3.94 -17.52
N GLU A 370 -10.11 -4.94 -17.21
CA GLU A 370 -10.44 -5.97 -16.23
C GLU A 370 -10.70 -5.36 -14.84
N MET A 371 -9.86 -4.42 -14.39
CA MET A 371 -10.01 -3.72 -13.11
C MET A 371 -11.24 -2.82 -13.09
N GLN A 372 -11.50 -2.05 -14.16
CA GLN A 372 -12.71 -1.24 -14.30
C GLN A 372 -13.99 -2.11 -14.29
N ALA A 373 -13.94 -3.29 -14.93
CA ALA A 373 -15.05 -4.24 -14.94
C ALA A 373 -15.39 -4.79 -13.54
N GLN A 374 -14.45 -4.78 -12.58
CA GLN A 374 -14.70 -5.23 -11.20
C GLN A 374 -15.71 -4.34 -10.46
N VAL A 375 -15.83 -3.07 -10.86
CA VAL A 375 -16.70 -2.07 -10.21
C VAL A 375 -17.87 -1.63 -11.10
N PHE A 376 -18.06 -2.27 -12.27
CA PHE A 376 -19.18 -2.07 -13.18
C PHE A 376 -19.49 -0.59 -13.46
N SER A 377 -20.73 -0.16 -13.23
CA SER A 377 -21.20 1.20 -13.50
C SER A 377 -20.56 2.27 -12.61
N LEU A 378 -19.79 1.88 -11.58
CA LEU A 378 -19.09 2.82 -10.72
C LEU A 378 -17.78 3.34 -11.32
N ALA A 379 -17.20 2.67 -12.34
CA ALA A 379 -15.90 3.06 -12.90
C ALA A 379 -15.90 4.51 -13.42
N GLY A 380 -16.87 4.88 -14.26
CA GLY A 380 -16.98 6.25 -14.82
C GLY A 380 -17.21 7.34 -13.76
N PRO A 381 -18.21 7.20 -12.86
CA PRO A 381 -18.41 8.12 -11.74
C PRO A 381 -17.19 8.26 -10.83
N THR A 382 -16.48 7.15 -10.57
CA THR A 382 -15.24 7.15 -9.77
C THR A 382 -14.16 7.98 -10.44
N ALA A 383 -13.88 7.74 -11.73
CA ALA A 383 -12.91 8.54 -12.49
C ALA A 383 -13.27 10.04 -12.51
N LYS A 384 -14.55 10.37 -12.67
CA LYS A 384 -15.03 11.76 -12.62
C LYS A 384 -14.79 12.40 -11.25
N ASN A 385 -15.06 11.67 -10.17
CA ASN A 385 -14.83 12.17 -8.82
C ASN A 385 -13.34 12.30 -8.50
N ILE A 386 -12.48 11.39 -8.96
CA ILE A 386 -11.01 11.54 -8.85
C ILE A 386 -10.54 12.84 -9.53
N ALA A 387 -10.99 13.08 -10.76
CA ALA A 387 -10.67 14.31 -11.49
C ALA A 387 -11.21 15.57 -10.78
N HIS A 388 -12.39 15.49 -10.15
CA HIS A 388 -12.92 16.59 -9.35
C HIS A 388 -12.03 16.89 -8.14
N ILE A 389 -11.68 15.86 -7.35
CA ILE A 389 -10.80 15.95 -6.17
C ILE A 389 -9.46 16.61 -6.57
N GLU A 390 -8.89 16.20 -7.70
CA GLU A 390 -7.66 16.79 -8.26
C GLU A 390 -7.85 18.25 -8.66
N SER A 391 -8.93 18.58 -9.38
CA SER A 391 -9.19 19.95 -9.88
C SER A 391 -9.33 21.02 -8.79
N ILE A 392 -9.77 20.62 -7.58
CA ILE A 392 -9.91 21.52 -6.43
C ILE A 392 -8.68 21.47 -5.50
N ASN A 393 -7.62 20.77 -5.92
CA ASN A 393 -6.39 20.54 -5.17
C ASN A 393 -6.64 19.99 -3.76
N ALA A 394 -7.64 19.11 -3.62
CA ALA A 394 -8.03 18.57 -2.31
C ALA A 394 -6.89 17.86 -1.56
N PRO A 395 -5.95 17.12 -2.22
CA PRO A 395 -4.83 16.52 -1.50
C PRO A 395 -3.96 17.53 -0.78
N GLN A 396 -3.53 18.59 -1.47
CA GLN A 396 -2.74 19.64 -0.85
C GLN A 396 -3.53 20.36 0.24
N ARG A 397 -4.80 20.70 -0.03
CA ARG A 397 -5.68 21.37 0.93
C ARG A 397 -5.92 20.56 2.21
N MET A 398 -5.95 19.23 2.12
CA MET A 398 -6.06 18.34 3.27
C MET A 398 -4.81 18.45 4.16
N VAL A 399 -3.62 18.43 3.57
CA VAL A 399 -2.34 18.61 4.30
C VAL A 399 -2.20 20.03 4.84
N ASP A 400 -2.73 21.03 4.13
CA ASP A 400 -2.79 22.43 4.59
C ASP A 400 -3.89 22.65 5.66
N ILE A 401 -4.59 21.59 6.09
CA ILE A 401 -5.64 21.60 7.12
C ILE A 401 -6.77 22.59 6.74
N ASP A 402 -7.19 22.60 5.47
CA ASP A 402 -8.33 23.39 5.01
C ASP A 402 -9.65 22.69 5.35
N PRO A 403 -10.41 23.17 6.35
CA PRO A 403 -11.62 22.50 6.79
C PRO A 403 -12.81 22.70 5.84
N THR A 404 -12.72 23.64 4.89
CA THR A 404 -13.78 23.92 3.92
C THR A 404 -13.96 22.79 2.90
N LEU A 405 -13.07 21.79 2.90
CA LEU A 405 -13.27 20.55 2.17
C LEU A 405 -14.51 19.78 2.64
N TRP A 406 -14.86 19.86 3.93
CA TRP A 406 -15.94 19.03 4.49
C TRP A 406 -17.17 19.82 4.97
N THR A 407 -16.99 21.07 5.41
CA THR A 407 -18.11 21.85 5.97
C THR A 407 -17.87 23.36 5.89
N ASP A 408 -18.97 24.08 5.68
CA ASP A 408 -19.04 25.55 5.80
C ASP A 408 -19.37 26.02 7.23
N ASP A 409 -19.69 25.10 8.15
CA ASP A 409 -20.02 25.44 9.54
C ASP A 409 -18.77 25.87 10.34
N PRO A 410 -18.74 27.09 10.92
CA PRO A 410 -17.57 27.58 11.65
C PRO A 410 -17.15 26.74 12.86
N GLU A 411 -18.07 26.11 13.58
CA GLU A 411 -17.71 25.26 14.72
C GLU A 411 -17.15 23.92 14.25
N GLY A 412 -17.77 23.29 13.24
CA GLY A 412 -17.21 22.14 12.55
C GLY A 412 -15.80 22.41 12.02
N GLN A 413 -15.57 23.56 11.39
CA GLN A 413 -14.25 23.95 10.90
C GLN A 413 -13.20 24.09 12.02
N LYS A 414 -13.58 24.60 13.20
CA LYS A 414 -12.66 24.66 14.35
C LYS A 414 -12.28 23.26 14.82
N GLU A 415 -13.23 22.33 14.85
CA GLU A 415 -12.95 20.95 15.22
C GLU A 415 -12.00 20.29 14.21
N ILE A 416 -12.26 20.40 12.90
CA ILE A 416 -11.41 19.80 11.87
C ILE A 416 -9.94 20.26 11.99
N LYS A 417 -9.72 21.55 12.27
CA LYS A 417 -8.36 22.13 12.43
C LYS A 417 -7.52 21.48 13.52
N ILE A 418 -8.14 20.79 14.48
CA ILE A 418 -7.47 20.07 15.58
C ILE A 418 -7.69 18.56 15.50
N ARG A 419 -8.05 18.02 14.33
CA ARG A 419 -8.35 16.60 14.14
C ARG A 419 -7.58 15.94 13.00
N LEU A 420 -6.73 16.69 12.29
CA LEU A 420 -5.94 16.20 11.15
C LEU A 420 -4.51 15.77 11.53
N GLY A 421 -4.15 15.70 12.82
CA GLY A 421 -2.83 15.24 13.26
C GLY A 421 -2.48 13.81 12.83
N TRP A 422 -3.47 13.01 12.43
CA TRP A 422 -3.27 11.62 12.00
C TRP A 422 -2.51 11.49 10.67
N LEU A 423 -2.51 12.55 9.85
CA LEU A 423 -1.75 12.60 8.60
C LEU A 423 -0.25 12.36 8.85
N ASP A 424 0.26 12.91 9.95
CA ASP A 424 1.68 12.83 10.30
C ASP A 424 1.98 11.72 11.33
N SER A 425 0.96 11.07 11.90
CA SER A 425 1.13 10.01 12.93
C SER A 425 2.13 8.91 12.56
N PRO A 426 2.19 8.39 11.31
CA PRO A 426 3.21 7.40 10.95
C PRO A 426 4.66 7.90 11.14
N PHE A 427 4.88 9.21 11.01
CA PHE A 427 6.19 9.84 11.10
C PHE A 427 6.48 10.30 12.54
N THR A 428 5.55 11.04 13.15
CA THR A 428 5.73 11.60 14.50
C THR A 428 5.77 10.52 15.57
N SER A 429 4.99 9.44 15.43
CA SER A 429 5.00 8.35 16.40
C SER A 429 6.30 7.54 16.44
N MET A 430 7.22 7.71 15.49
CA MET A 430 8.57 7.15 15.60
C MET A 430 9.31 7.67 16.84
N GLU A 431 8.97 8.88 17.31
CA GLU A 431 9.55 9.47 18.52
C GLU A 431 9.13 8.73 19.80
N LEU A 432 8.05 7.94 19.76
CA LEU A 432 7.57 7.16 20.90
C LEU A 432 8.38 5.87 21.13
N LEU A 433 9.14 5.40 20.11
CA LEU A 433 9.81 4.10 20.15
C LEU A 433 10.65 3.85 21.41
N PRO A 434 11.49 4.81 21.89
CA PRO A 434 12.30 4.59 23.09
C PRO A 434 11.45 4.34 24.35
N ASP A 435 10.37 5.10 24.53
CA ASP A 435 9.50 4.95 25.70
C ASP A 435 8.65 3.68 25.62
N LEU A 436 8.19 3.33 24.41
CA LEU A 436 7.47 2.08 24.16
C LEU A 436 8.33 0.85 24.48
N GLN A 437 9.57 0.84 23.98
CA GLN A 437 10.53 -0.24 24.23
C GLN A 437 10.85 -0.36 25.71
N ARG A 438 11.14 0.76 26.37
CA ARG A 438 11.44 0.80 27.80
C ARG A 438 10.29 0.25 28.64
N LEU A 439 9.06 0.72 28.40
CA LEU A 439 7.87 0.24 29.13
C LEU A 439 7.67 -1.27 28.93
N ALA A 440 7.76 -1.74 27.68
CA ALA A 440 7.58 -3.15 27.35
C ALA A 440 8.63 -4.05 28.01
N GLN A 441 9.90 -3.62 28.02
CA GLN A 441 11.00 -4.32 28.68
C GLN A 441 10.84 -4.34 30.20
N GLU A 442 10.52 -3.21 30.83
CA GLU A 442 10.31 -3.12 32.28
C GLU A 442 9.17 -4.03 32.75
N VAL A 443 8.03 -4.00 32.06
CA VAL A 443 6.86 -4.83 32.37
C VAL A 443 7.20 -6.32 32.16
N THR A 444 7.88 -6.68 31.07
CA THR A 444 8.27 -8.07 30.81
C THR A 444 9.33 -8.58 31.79
N ALA A 445 10.26 -7.71 32.22
CA ALA A 445 11.28 -8.02 33.21
C ALA A 445 10.68 -8.26 34.60
N ASP A 446 9.69 -7.44 35.00
CA ASP A 446 8.92 -7.61 36.24
C ASP A 446 8.03 -8.88 36.23
N GLY A 447 7.92 -9.55 35.08
CA GLY A 447 7.33 -10.88 34.96
C GLY A 447 5.81 -10.87 34.78
N TYR A 448 5.26 -9.77 34.24
CA TYR A 448 3.90 -9.71 33.73
C TYR A 448 3.78 -10.52 32.44
N THR A 449 2.65 -11.18 32.25
CA THR A 449 2.40 -12.06 31.08
C THR A 449 1.08 -11.76 30.39
N HIS A 450 0.19 -11.00 31.02
CA HIS A 450 -1.12 -10.64 30.50
C HIS A 450 -1.33 -9.14 30.56
N CYS A 451 -2.08 -8.62 29.60
CA CYS A 451 -2.50 -7.22 29.55
C CYS A 451 -4.03 -7.16 29.38
N ILE A 452 -4.74 -6.50 30.29
CA ILE A 452 -6.15 -6.15 30.11
C ILE A 452 -6.24 -4.67 29.77
N LEU A 453 -6.71 -4.35 28.58
CA LEU A 453 -6.98 -2.97 28.17
C LEU A 453 -8.44 -2.62 28.46
N LEU A 454 -8.64 -1.57 29.26
CA LEU A 454 -9.93 -0.97 29.58
C LEU A 454 -10.14 0.22 28.63
N GLY A 455 -11.02 0.08 27.65
CA GLY A 455 -11.15 1.08 26.59
C GLY A 455 -12.49 0.98 25.85
N MET A 456 -12.81 2.03 25.09
CA MET A 456 -13.99 2.08 24.22
C MET A 456 -13.64 2.70 22.87
N GLY A 457 -14.32 2.24 21.81
CA GLY A 457 -14.16 2.77 20.45
C GLY A 457 -12.70 2.68 19.98
N GLY A 458 -12.13 3.81 19.54
CA GLY A 458 -10.79 3.82 18.94
C GLY A 458 -9.68 3.48 19.92
N SER A 459 -9.93 3.64 21.22
CA SER A 459 -9.02 3.24 22.30
C SER A 459 -8.99 1.73 22.55
N SER A 460 -9.91 0.94 21.99
CA SER A 460 -9.96 -0.52 22.15
C SER A 460 -9.95 -1.30 20.84
N LEU A 461 -10.61 -0.80 19.79
CA LEU A 461 -10.76 -1.50 18.50
C LEU A 461 -9.44 -1.71 17.78
N ALA A 462 -8.63 -0.66 17.60
CA ALA A 462 -7.34 -0.79 16.92
C ALA A 462 -6.39 -1.76 17.66
N PRO A 463 -6.19 -1.67 18.99
CA PRO A 463 -5.44 -2.69 19.74
C PRO A 463 -5.96 -4.12 19.58
N GLU A 464 -7.28 -4.32 19.57
CA GLU A 464 -7.87 -5.66 19.37
C GLU A 464 -7.54 -6.22 17.98
N VAL A 465 -7.70 -5.40 16.94
CA VAL A 465 -7.40 -5.80 15.55
C VAL A 465 -5.92 -6.13 15.41
N ILE A 466 -5.02 -5.31 15.95
CA ILE A 466 -3.58 -5.57 15.99
C ILE A 466 -3.30 -6.93 16.65
N ARG A 467 -3.85 -7.20 17.84
CA ARG A 467 -3.65 -8.46 18.57
C ARG A 467 -4.16 -9.68 17.80
N LEU A 468 -5.33 -9.57 17.16
CA LEU A 468 -5.98 -10.68 16.47
C LEU A 468 -5.31 -10.99 15.12
N THR A 469 -4.73 -9.98 14.45
CA THR A 469 -4.07 -10.13 13.15
C THR A 469 -2.58 -10.48 13.29
N LEU A 470 -1.86 -9.85 14.24
CA LEU A 470 -0.41 -10.00 14.38
C LEU A 470 0.01 -10.96 15.50
N GLY A 471 -0.89 -11.28 16.43
CA GLY A 471 -0.57 -12.15 17.57
C GLY A 471 0.31 -11.47 18.61
N MET A 472 1.24 -12.25 19.19
CA MET A 472 2.25 -11.77 20.15
C MET A 472 3.63 -11.96 19.56
N GLY A 473 4.52 -11.01 19.81
CA GLY A 473 5.93 -11.08 19.48
C GLY A 473 6.80 -11.41 20.68
N VAL A 474 8.03 -10.92 20.65
CA VAL A 474 9.10 -11.27 21.60
C VAL A 474 9.79 -10.01 22.13
N ILE A 475 10.00 -9.95 23.44
CA ILE A 475 10.74 -8.89 24.13
C ILE A 475 11.88 -9.56 24.89
N ASP A 476 13.13 -9.22 24.53
CA ASP A 476 14.36 -9.75 25.16
C ASP A 476 14.36 -11.30 25.33
N GLY A 477 13.88 -12.01 24.30
CA GLY A 477 13.80 -13.48 24.29
C GLY A 477 12.63 -14.10 25.07
N LYS A 478 11.73 -13.29 25.64
CA LYS A 478 10.48 -13.72 26.28
C LYS A 478 9.29 -13.36 25.40
N ALA A 479 8.20 -14.12 25.48
CA ALA A 479 6.95 -13.73 24.83
C ALA A 479 6.45 -12.39 25.39
N GLY A 480 5.90 -11.54 24.52
CA GLY A 480 5.17 -10.34 24.96
C GLY A 480 3.89 -10.68 25.71
N LEU A 481 3.19 -9.65 26.18
CA LEU A 481 1.98 -9.81 27.00
C LEU A 481 0.79 -10.26 26.14
N ASP A 482 0.01 -11.20 26.65
CA ASP A 482 -1.26 -11.60 26.04
C ASP A 482 -2.33 -10.53 26.30
N LEU A 483 -2.60 -9.72 25.27
CA LEU A 483 -3.59 -8.64 25.30
C LEU A 483 -5.03 -9.18 25.24
N ALA A 484 -5.88 -8.64 26.11
CA ALA A 484 -7.33 -8.74 26.07
C ALA A 484 -7.95 -7.35 26.17
N ILE A 485 -9.17 -7.21 25.64
CA ILE A 485 -9.96 -5.99 25.72
C ILE A 485 -11.14 -6.21 26.65
N LEU A 486 -11.38 -5.25 27.54
CA LEU A 486 -12.66 -5.09 28.22
C LEU A 486 -13.35 -3.82 27.69
N ASP A 487 -14.32 -4.02 26.82
CA ASP A 487 -15.14 -2.98 26.17
C ASP A 487 -16.64 -3.28 26.27
N SER A 488 -17.05 -4.04 27.29
CA SER A 488 -18.45 -4.25 27.61
C SER A 488 -18.74 -4.17 29.11
N THR A 489 -19.84 -3.50 29.44
CA THR A 489 -20.38 -3.37 30.80
C THR A 489 -21.26 -4.54 31.22
N ASP A 490 -21.44 -5.52 30.33
CA ASP A 490 -22.10 -6.78 30.66
C ASP A 490 -21.36 -7.52 31.80
N PRO A 491 -22.02 -7.85 32.92
CA PRO A 491 -21.37 -8.45 34.07
C PRO A 491 -20.62 -9.76 33.78
N ASP A 492 -21.15 -10.62 32.92
CA ASP A 492 -20.51 -11.90 32.59
C ASP A 492 -19.18 -11.64 31.85
N GLN A 493 -19.09 -10.60 31.01
CA GLN A 493 -17.83 -10.18 30.39
C GLN A 493 -16.85 -9.53 31.37
N VAL A 494 -17.33 -8.69 32.28
CA VAL A 494 -16.49 -8.11 33.34
C VAL A 494 -15.88 -9.23 34.18
N GLN A 495 -16.67 -10.22 34.59
CA GLN A 495 -16.18 -11.40 35.30
C GLN A 495 -15.18 -12.21 34.47
N THR A 496 -15.52 -12.54 33.22
CA THR A 496 -14.63 -13.30 32.33
C THR A 496 -13.28 -12.61 32.16
N SER A 497 -13.25 -11.27 32.10
CA SER A 497 -12.01 -10.51 32.02
C SER A 497 -11.13 -10.69 33.26
N MET A 498 -11.73 -10.71 34.46
CA MET A 498 -11.03 -10.90 35.73
C MET A 498 -10.50 -12.32 35.90
N GLU A 499 -11.25 -13.32 35.43
CA GLU A 499 -10.90 -14.74 35.56
C GLU A 499 -9.86 -15.18 34.51
N ARG A 500 -9.63 -14.37 33.47
CA ARG A 500 -8.72 -14.71 32.37
C ARG A 500 -7.29 -14.96 32.83
N ALA A 501 -6.80 -14.21 33.82
CA ALA A 501 -5.41 -14.25 34.22
C ALA A 501 -5.21 -13.93 35.72
N PRO A 502 -4.18 -14.49 36.37
CA PRO A 502 -3.82 -14.12 37.73
C PRO A 502 -3.52 -12.62 37.83
N LEU A 503 -4.06 -11.96 38.86
CA LEU A 503 -3.93 -10.51 39.05
C LEU A 503 -2.46 -10.08 39.23
N GLU A 504 -1.65 -10.90 39.88
CA GLU A 504 -0.20 -10.68 40.08
C GLU A 504 0.60 -10.69 38.77
N LYS A 505 0.01 -11.24 37.69
CA LYS A 505 0.64 -11.39 36.38
C LYS A 505 0.01 -10.52 35.31
N THR A 506 -0.91 -9.65 35.70
CA THR A 506 -1.74 -8.85 34.80
C THR A 506 -1.38 -7.37 34.92
N LEU A 507 -1.04 -6.77 33.77
CA LEU A 507 -0.99 -5.33 33.60
C LEU A 507 -2.38 -4.85 33.13
N VAL A 508 -2.86 -3.75 33.69
CA VAL A 508 -4.10 -3.08 33.33
C VAL A 508 -3.75 -1.79 32.60
N VAL A 509 -4.22 -1.66 31.35
CA VAL A 509 -4.05 -0.44 30.56
C VAL A 509 -5.38 0.32 30.54
N VAL A 510 -5.43 1.48 31.18
CA VAL A 510 -6.61 2.36 31.18
C VAL A 510 -6.49 3.31 30.00
N ALA A 511 -7.33 3.13 28.97
CA ALA A 511 -7.25 3.90 27.73
C ALA A 511 -8.49 4.79 27.55
N SER A 512 -8.35 6.08 27.81
CA SER A 512 -9.40 7.07 27.55
C SER A 512 -8.82 8.45 27.27
N LYS A 513 -9.23 9.04 26.15
CA LYS A 513 -8.80 10.38 25.73
C LYS A 513 -9.18 11.45 26.76
N SER A 514 -10.47 11.56 27.09
CA SER A 514 -10.97 12.56 28.05
C SER A 514 -10.80 12.16 29.52
N GLY A 515 -10.65 10.86 29.80
CA GLY A 515 -10.69 10.32 31.15
C GLY A 515 -12.09 10.24 31.79
N SER A 516 -13.13 10.59 31.02
CA SER A 516 -14.51 10.71 31.52
C SER A 516 -15.49 9.73 30.87
N THR A 517 -14.99 8.74 30.12
CA THR A 517 -15.81 7.69 29.51
C THR A 517 -16.37 6.80 30.62
N ALA A 518 -17.70 6.76 30.77
CA ALA A 518 -18.38 6.15 31.92
C ALA A 518 -18.01 4.67 32.11
N GLU A 519 -17.93 3.93 31.00
CA GLU A 519 -17.61 2.51 30.98
C GLU A 519 -16.16 2.27 31.42
N VAL A 520 -15.21 3.01 30.86
CA VAL A 520 -13.78 2.90 31.22
C VAL A 520 -13.57 3.28 32.68
N HIS A 521 -14.26 4.30 33.18
CA HIS A 521 -14.22 4.67 34.59
C HIS A 521 -14.78 3.56 35.48
N ALA A 522 -15.93 2.96 35.13
CA ALA A 522 -16.50 1.83 35.86
C ALA A 522 -15.53 0.64 35.93
N PHE A 523 -14.91 0.29 34.80
CA PHE A 523 -13.90 -0.79 34.76
C PHE A 523 -12.66 -0.45 35.59
N MET A 524 -12.16 0.78 35.48
CA MET A 524 -10.97 1.22 36.22
C MET A 524 -11.20 1.14 37.73
N GLU A 525 -12.33 1.64 38.22
CA GLU A 525 -12.65 1.57 39.65
C GLU A 525 -12.84 0.13 40.12
N TYR A 526 -13.48 -0.71 39.32
CA TYR A 526 -13.63 -2.14 39.62
C TYR A 526 -12.28 -2.85 39.69
N TYR A 527 -11.44 -2.75 38.65
CA TYR A 527 -10.10 -3.35 38.65
C TYR A 527 -9.22 -2.79 39.77
N TRP A 528 -9.30 -1.50 40.06
CA TRP A 528 -8.56 -0.89 41.16
C TRP A 528 -8.96 -1.50 42.50
N GLN A 529 -10.26 -1.63 42.78
CA GLN A 529 -10.75 -2.24 44.02
C GLN A 529 -10.32 -3.71 44.14
N GLN A 530 -10.42 -4.48 43.06
CA GLN A 530 -10.02 -5.90 43.06
C GLN A 530 -8.50 -6.05 43.26
N MET A 531 -7.70 -5.26 42.54
CA MET A 531 -6.24 -5.26 42.67
C MET A 531 -5.80 -4.81 44.06
N GLN A 532 -6.39 -3.75 44.62
CA GLN A 532 -6.04 -3.27 45.96
C GLN A 532 -6.42 -4.28 47.06
N SER A 533 -7.55 -4.98 46.89
CA SER A 533 -7.99 -6.00 47.85
C SER A 533 -7.10 -7.24 47.80
N HIS A 534 -6.55 -7.57 46.62
CA HIS A 534 -5.73 -8.77 46.39
C HIS A 534 -4.23 -8.52 46.64
N LEU A 535 -3.70 -7.41 46.12
CA LEU A 535 -2.30 -7.01 46.18
C LEU A 535 -2.11 -6.05 47.36
N THR A 536 -1.72 -6.61 48.51
CA THR A 536 -1.56 -5.88 49.78
C THR A 536 -0.57 -4.70 49.75
N THR A 537 0.31 -4.62 48.74
CA THR A 537 1.16 -3.45 48.43
C THR A 537 1.33 -3.31 46.92
N ASP A 538 1.51 -2.07 46.45
CA ASP A 538 2.02 -1.76 45.10
C ASP A 538 1.05 -2.02 43.92
N ALA A 539 -0.27 -2.00 44.17
CA ALA A 539 -1.30 -2.16 43.14
C ALA A 539 -1.13 -1.19 41.95
N GLY A 540 -0.67 0.04 42.19
CA GLY A 540 -0.41 1.05 41.15
C GLY A 540 0.57 0.57 40.06
N ARG A 541 1.57 -0.25 40.39
CA ARG A 541 2.51 -0.80 39.40
C ARG A 541 1.86 -1.70 38.35
N HIS A 542 0.65 -2.19 38.62
CA HIS A 542 -0.14 -2.97 37.66
C HIS A 542 -0.89 -2.09 36.66
N PHE A 543 -0.86 -0.76 36.78
CA PHE A 543 -1.63 0.14 35.93
C PHE A 543 -0.74 1.01 35.05
N VAL A 544 -1.10 1.13 33.78
CA VAL A 544 -0.62 2.14 32.84
C VAL A 544 -1.84 2.90 32.33
N VAL A 545 -1.70 4.21 32.14
CA VAL A 545 -2.76 5.02 31.53
C VAL A 545 -2.32 5.54 30.16
N ILE A 546 -3.23 5.48 29.19
CA ILE A 546 -3.09 6.14 27.89
C ILE A 546 -4.17 7.22 27.80
N THR A 547 -3.77 8.48 27.69
CA THR A 547 -4.71 9.61 27.79
C THR A 547 -4.17 10.88 27.14
N ASP A 548 -5.02 11.89 26.94
CA ASP A 548 -4.56 13.20 26.48
C ASP A 548 -3.86 13.98 27.60
N PRO A 549 -2.94 14.89 27.25
CA PRO A 549 -2.43 15.89 28.19
C PRO A 549 -3.57 16.65 28.88
N GLY A 550 -3.54 16.71 30.22
CA GLY A 550 -4.52 17.44 31.03
C GLY A 550 -5.85 16.72 31.30
N SER A 551 -5.98 15.44 30.95
CA SER A 551 -7.19 14.67 31.26
C SER A 551 -7.36 14.41 32.76
N SER A 552 -8.59 14.03 33.18
CA SER A 552 -8.88 13.68 34.57
C SER A 552 -8.18 12.41 35.06
N LEU A 553 -7.61 11.59 34.16
CA LEU A 553 -6.90 10.38 34.55
C LEU A 553 -5.46 10.65 35.01
N VAL A 554 -4.86 11.77 34.61
CA VAL A 554 -3.50 12.14 35.04
C VAL A 554 -3.39 12.25 36.56
N PRO A 555 -4.19 13.06 37.27
CA PRO A 555 -4.11 13.15 38.73
C PRO A 555 -4.47 11.83 39.43
N ILE A 556 -5.40 11.04 38.86
CA ILE A 556 -5.75 9.72 39.40
C ILE A 556 -4.54 8.77 39.33
N ALA A 557 -3.86 8.74 38.19
CA ALA A 557 -2.68 7.92 37.99
C ALA A 557 -1.52 8.32 38.91
N GLU A 558 -1.31 9.63 39.10
CA GLU A 558 -0.31 10.16 40.03
C GLU A 558 -0.64 9.81 41.49
N GLU A 559 -1.89 10.03 41.93
CA GLU A 559 -2.33 9.74 43.30
C GLU A 559 -2.24 8.24 43.63
N ARG A 560 -2.62 7.39 42.67
CA ARG A 560 -2.63 5.94 42.83
C ARG A 560 -1.29 5.28 42.53
N GLY A 561 -0.27 6.05 42.14
CA GLY A 561 1.07 5.56 41.85
C GLY A 561 1.12 4.60 40.66
N TYR A 562 0.39 4.91 39.58
CA TYR A 562 0.40 4.11 38.36
C TYR A 562 1.81 4.07 37.75
N ARG A 563 2.16 2.93 37.13
CA ARG A 563 3.50 2.68 36.58
C ARG A 563 3.93 3.73 35.55
N ALA A 564 3.01 4.11 34.67
CA ALA A 564 3.30 5.06 33.59
C ALA A 564 2.05 5.81 33.13
N ILE A 565 2.29 7.04 32.64
CA ILE A 565 1.33 7.86 31.91
C ILE A 565 1.87 8.02 30.50
N MET A 566 1.16 7.47 29.52
CA MET A 566 1.49 7.55 28.10
C MET A 566 0.57 8.56 27.43
N TYR A 567 1.13 9.71 27.01
CA TYR A 567 0.33 10.74 26.37
C TYR A 567 0.02 10.39 24.92
N ALA A 568 -1.21 10.65 24.49
CA ALA A 568 -1.62 10.64 23.09
C ALA A 568 -1.53 12.06 22.49
N ASP A 569 -1.64 12.16 21.17
CA ASP A 569 -1.76 13.45 20.48
C ASP A 569 -3.21 13.97 20.59
N PRO A 570 -3.45 15.10 21.29
CA PRO A 570 -4.80 15.65 21.40
C PRO A 570 -5.39 16.09 20.04
N ASN A 571 -4.55 16.30 19.03
CA ASN A 571 -4.95 16.68 17.67
C ASN A 571 -5.40 15.50 16.79
N VAL A 572 -5.44 14.28 17.36
CA VAL A 572 -5.89 13.07 16.64
C VAL A 572 -7.22 12.58 17.21
N GLY A 573 -8.25 12.48 16.37
CA GLY A 573 -9.54 11.91 16.78
C GLY A 573 -9.43 10.43 17.17
N GLY A 574 -10.26 9.95 18.09
CA GLY A 574 -10.15 8.58 18.63
C GLY A 574 -10.17 7.48 17.57
N ARG A 575 -11.08 7.55 16.58
CA ARG A 575 -11.15 6.56 15.50
C ARG A 575 -9.97 6.62 14.50
N PHE A 576 -9.18 7.69 14.53
CA PHE A 576 -7.97 7.90 13.72
C PHE A 576 -6.68 7.71 14.56
N SER A 577 -6.78 7.17 15.79
CA SER A 577 -5.66 7.12 16.74
C SER A 577 -4.88 5.81 16.73
N ALA A 578 -5.11 4.94 15.75
CA ALA A 578 -4.51 3.60 15.68
C ALA A 578 -2.97 3.64 15.65
N MET A 579 -2.40 4.68 15.04
CA MET A 579 -0.95 4.89 14.94
C MET A 579 -0.41 5.87 15.99
N THR A 580 -1.14 6.10 17.08
CA THR A 580 -0.70 6.90 18.25
C THR A 580 -0.47 5.98 19.45
N SER A 581 -0.15 6.55 20.62
CA SER A 581 -0.04 5.81 21.89
C SER A 581 -1.19 4.82 22.15
N PHE A 582 -2.42 5.11 21.69
CA PHE A 582 -3.58 4.20 21.84
C PHE A 582 -3.40 2.84 21.16
N GLY A 583 -2.81 2.78 19.97
CA GLY A 583 -2.52 1.50 19.29
C GLY A 583 -1.10 1.00 19.56
N LEU A 584 -0.14 1.90 19.71
CA LEU A 584 1.29 1.56 19.77
C LEU A 584 1.75 1.08 21.16
N VAL A 585 1.17 1.59 22.25
CA VAL A 585 1.47 1.07 23.61
C VAL A 585 1.08 -0.40 23.73
N PRO A 586 -0.16 -0.82 23.38
CA PRO A 586 -0.51 -2.23 23.39
C PRO A 586 0.34 -3.05 22.42
N ALA A 587 0.65 -2.54 21.21
CA ALA A 587 1.51 -3.24 20.25
C ALA A 587 2.91 -3.54 20.81
N ALA A 588 3.53 -2.55 21.46
CA ALA A 588 4.84 -2.71 22.11
C ALA A 588 4.78 -3.71 23.28
N LEU A 589 3.73 -3.64 24.13
CA LEU A 589 3.53 -4.58 25.23
C LEU A 589 3.34 -6.02 24.75
N MET A 590 2.73 -6.23 23.58
CA MET A 590 2.63 -7.53 22.91
C MET A 590 3.95 -8.01 22.31
N GLY A 591 5.01 -7.20 22.30
CA GLY A 591 6.32 -7.53 21.76
C GLY A 591 6.41 -7.44 20.23
N LEU A 592 5.52 -6.68 19.59
CA LEU A 592 5.55 -6.47 18.14
C LEU A 592 6.64 -5.47 17.75
N ASP A 593 7.18 -5.61 16.54
CA ASP A 593 8.14 -4.65 15.98
C ASP A 593 7.41 -3.38 15.51
N VAL A 594 7.21 -2.45 16.44
CA VAL A 594 6.50 -1.20 16.17
C VAL A 594 7.22 -0.34 15.13
N ALA A 595 8.54 -0.42 15.04
CA ALA A 595 9.31 0.37 14.06
C ALA A 595 9.05 -0.11 12.62
N ASP A 596 9.01 -1.43 12.40
CA ASP A 596 8.64 -2.01 11.10
C ASP A 596 7.21 -1.63 10.71
N LEU A 597 6.25 -1.78 11.64
CA LEU A 597 4.84 -1.46 11.38
C LEU A 597 4.64 0.02 11.01
N LEU A 598 5.32 0.95 11.70
CA LEU A 598 5.28 2.38 11.37
C LEU A 598 5.96 2.68 10.04
N THR A 599 7.08 2.02 9.72
CA THR A 599 7.78 2.19 8.43
C THR A 599 6.87 1.81 7.25
N ARG A 600 6.11 0.73 7.38
CA ARG A 600 5.11 0.32 6.37
C ARG A 600 3.97 1.34 6.25
N ALA A 601 3.50 1.89 7.37
CA ALA A 601 2.51 2.96 7.35
C ALA A 601 3.04 4.24 6.69
N GLN A 602 4.30 4.61 6.91
CA GLN A 602 4.95 5.74 6.24
C GLN A 602 5.00 5.55 4.73
N ALA A 603 5.29 4.34 4.25
CA ALA A 603 5.27 4.03 2.82
C ALA A 603 3.87 4.22 2.20
N MET A 604 2.80 3.82 2.91
CA MET A 604 1.43 4.12 2.48
C MET A 604 1.11 5.62 2.53
N ALA A 605 1.56 6.31 3.58
CA ALA A 605 1.37 7.75 3.72
C ALA A 605 2.01 8.54 2.58
N GLN A 606 3.22 8.14 2.16
CA GLN A 606 3.89 8.70 0.98
C GLN A 606 3.10 8.45 -0.31
N GLN A 607 2.55 7.25 -0.50
CA GLN A 607 1.67 6.96 -1.65
C GLN A 607 0.34 7.72 -1.60
N CYS A 608 -0.11 8.10 -0.41
CA CYS A 608 -1.32 8.88 -0.20
C CYS A 608 -1.06 10.40 -0.15
N SER A 609 0.18 10.84 -0.32
CA SER A 609 0.59 12.24 -0.22
C SER A 609 0.13 13.08 -1.42
N PRO A 610 0.12 14.43 -1.30
CA PRO A 610 -0.18 15.34 -2.41
C PRO A 610 0.82 15.25 -3.58
N GLU A 611 2.04 14.79 -3.32
CA GLU A 611 3.08 14.60 -4.34
C GLU A 611 2.77 13.39 -5.25
N THR A 612 1.91 12.47 -4.79
CA THR A 612 1.42 11.38 -5.62
C THR A 612 0.24 11.86 -6.46
N PRO A 613 0.27 11.74 -7.80
CA PRO A 613 -0.86 12.11 -8.65
C PRO A 613 -2.17 11.48 -8.18
N ALA A 614 -3.29 12.20 -8.29
CA ALA A 614 -4.57 11.78 -7.70
C ALA A 614 -5.01 10.38 -8.17
N GLY A 615 -4.80 10.06 -9.45
CA GLY A 615 -5.10 8.75 -10.02
C GLY A 615 -4.16 7.62 -9.57
N ARG A 616 -3.00 7.91 -8.97
CA ARG A 616 -2.06 6.92 -8.42
C ARG A 616 -2.20 6.74 -6.90
N ASN A 617 -2.85 7.68 -6.23
CA ASN A 617 -3.05 7.71 -4.78
C ASN A 617 -4.10 6.67 -4.33
N PRO A 618 -3.70 5.58 -3.63
CA PRO A 618 -4.60 4.46 -3.35
C PRO A 618 -5.70 4.82 -2.34
N GLY A 619 -5.41 5.66 -1.34
CA GLY A 619 -6.41 6.12 -0.36
C GLY A 619 -7.46 7.02 -1.01
N LEU A 620 -7.03 7.97 -1.84
CA LEU A 620 -7.91 8.88 -2.57
C LEU A 620 -8.83 8.12 -3.53
N VAL A 621 -8.29 7.21 -4.34
CA VAL A 621 -9.10 6.44 -5.29
C VAL A 621 -10.10 5.54 -4.58
N LEU A 622 -9.71 4.89 -3.47
CA LEU A 622 -10.64 4.11 -2.65
C LEU A 622 -11.76 5.01 -2.10
N GLY A 623 -11.43 6.18 -1.58
CA GLY A 623 -12.40 7.17 -1.09
C GLY A 623 -13.34 7.67 -2.17
N ALA A 624 -12.83 7.95 -3.37
CA ALA A 624 -13.62 8.36 -4.51
C ALA A 624 -14.59 7.25 -4.95
N LEU A 625 -14.18 5.98 -4.93
CA LEU A 625 -15.06 4.84 -5.23
C LEU A 625 -16.18 4.70 -4.20
N ILE A 626 -15.83 4.73 -2.91
CA ILE A 626 -16.80 4.61 -1.80
C ILE A 626 -17.80 5.77 -1.84
N GLY A 627 -17.32 7.00 -1.99
CA GLY A 627 -18.16 8.19 -2.13
C GLY A 627 -19.08 8.11 -3.35
N SER A 628 -18.54 7.72 -4.50
CA SER A 628 -19.33 7.53 -5.74
C SER A 628 -20.42 6.48 -5.58
N ALA A 629 -20.11 5.36 -4.91
CA ALA A 629 -21.09 4.31 -4.63
C ALA A 629 -22.25 4.86 -3.77
N SER A 630 -21.94 5.54 -2.66
CA SER A 630 -22.94 6.10 -1.76
C SER A 630 -23.82 7.16 -2.44
N LEU A 631 -23.23 8.06 -3.23
CA LEU A 631 -23.96 9.07 -4.02
C LEU A 631 -24.90 8.45 -5.06
N LEU A 632 -24.62 7.23 -5.53
CA LEU A 632 -25.45 6.48 -6.47
C LEU A 632 -26.42 5.50 -5.78
N GLY A 633 -26.59 5.60 -4.46
CA GLY A 633 -27.52 4.77 -3.70
C GLY A 633 -26.97 3.42 -3.24
N ARG A 634 -25.68 3.15 -3.45
CA ARG A 634 -24.96 2.01 -2.87
C ARG A 634 -24.29 2.42 -1.56
N ASP A 635 -25.10 2.64 -0.55
CA ASP A 635 -24.64 3.14 0.76
C ASP A 635 -24.28 2.04 1.76
N LYS A 636 -24.33 0.75 1.38
CA LYS A 636 -23.80 -0.36 2.20
C LYS A 636 -22.42 -0.75 1.68
N LEU A 637 -21.43 -0.73 2.57
CA LEU A 637 -20.06 -1.13 2.29
C LEU A 637 -19.76 -2.46 2.98
N SER A 638 -19.86 -3.54 2.22
CA SER A 638 -19.63 -4.89 2.73
C SER A 638 -18.14 -5.24 2.66
N ILE A 639 -17.58 -5.63 3.80
CA ILE A 639 -16.15 -5.92 3.94
C ILE A 639 -15.97 -7.43 3.93
N ILE A 640 -15.27 -7.94 2.91
CA ILE A 640 -14.91 -9.34 2.78
C ILE A 640 -13.42 -9.45 3.11
N THR A 641 -13.04 -10.39 3.96
CA THR A 641 -11.64 -10.60 4.33
C THR A 641 -11.29 -12.09 4.27
N ASP A 642 -10.04 -12.38 3.89
CA ASP A 642 -9.46 -13.68 4.20
C ASP A 642 -9.22 -13.80 5.72
N PRO A 643 -9.18 -15.03 6.29
CA PRO A 643 -9.17 -15.26 7.74
C PRO A 643 -8.11 -14.47 8.53
N ALA A 644 -6.93 -14.23 7.96
CA ALA A 644 -5.86 -13.46 8.61
C ALA A 644 -6.27 -12.01 8.95
N PHE A 645 -7.22 -11.45 8.22
CA PHE A 645 -7.75 -10.09 8.42
C PHE A 645 -9.22 -10.09 8.88
N ALA A 646 -9.72 -11.19 9.43
CA ALA A 646 -11.13 -11.31 9.88
C ALA A 646 -11.55 -10.24 10.89
N SER A 647 -10.62 -9.72 11.69
CA SER A 647 -10.85 -8.69 12.70
C SER A 647 -10.89 -7.26 12.13
N LEU A 648 -10.30 -7.01 10.95
CA LEU A 648 -10.11 -5.65 10.41
C LEU A 648 -11.43 -4.90 10.24
N GLY A 649 -12.49 -5.60 9.82
CA GLY A 649 -13.80 -4.98 9.61
C GLY A 649 -14.41 -4.38 10.89
N SER A 650 -14.07 -4.89 12.07
CA SER A 650 -14.55 -4.35 13.35
C SER A 650 -14.01 -2.94 13.66
N TRP A 651 -12.79 -2.61 13.23
CA TRP A 651 -12.25 -1.25 13.32
C TRP A 651 -12.78 -0.37 12.19
N LEU A 652 -12.85 -0.91 10.96
CA LEU A 652 -13.43 -0.19 9.82
C LEU A 652 -14.87 0.23 10.08
N GLU A 653 -15.64 -0.58 10.81
CA GLU A 653 -17.00 -0.26 11.21
C GLU A 653 -17.06 1.10 11.92
N GLN A 654 -16.22 1.32 12.93
CA GLN A 654 -16.15 2.59 13.64
C GLN A 654 -15.69 3.72 12.71
N LEU A 655 -14.57 3.49 12.00
CA LEU A 655 -13.99 4.51 11.14
C LEU A 655 -15.01 5.03 10.12
N ILE A 656 -15.75 4.14 9.47
CA ILE A 656 -16.70 4.47 8.41
C ILE A 656 -17.98 5.07 8.99
N ALA A 657 -18.59 4.41 9.98
CA ALA A 657 -19.90 4.79 10.49
C ALA A 657 -19.87 6.11 11.26
N GLU A 658 -18.86 6.32 12.12
CA GLU A 658 -18.76 7.58 12.87
C GLU A 658 -18.36 8.77 11.98
N SER A 659 -17.52 8.53 10.97
CA SER A 659 -17.07 9.61 10.08
C SER A 659 -18.17 10.07 9.13
N SER A 660 -18.95 9.13 8.58
CA SER A 660 -19.93 9.45 7.53
C SER A 660 -21.37 9.61 8.02
N GLY A 661 -21.73 8.98 9.14
CA GLY A 661 -23.12 8.82 9.59
C GLY A 661 -23.71 10.03 10.29
N LYS A 662 -23.98 11.11 9.54
CA LYS A 662 -24.54 12.37 10.07
C LYS A 662 -25.35 13.11 9.00
N GLU A 663 -26.17 14.06 9.45
CA GLU A 663 -26.96 14.94 8.57
C GLU A 663 -27.88 14.19 7.58
N GLY A 664 -28.38 13.02 7.98
CA GLY A 664 -29.21 12.18 7.11
C GLY A 664 -28.43 11.49 5.99
N LYS A 665 -27.10 11.50 6.04
CA LYS A 665 -26.17 10.84 5.11
C LYS A 665 -25.33 9.80 5.86
N GLY A 666 -24.66 8.92 5.14
CA GLY A 666 -23.74 7.96 5.75
C GLY A 666 -23.54 6.71 4.91
N ILE A 667 -22.45 6.03 5.22
CA ILE A 667 -22.09 4.72 4.66
C ILE A 667 -22.30 3.70 5.78
N VAL A 668 -23.02 2.63 5.48
CA VAL A 668 -23.28 1.51 6.39
C VAL A 668 -22.18 0.46 6.21
N PRO A 669 -21.16 0.39 7.09
CA PRO A 669 -20.21 -0.70 7.06
C PRO A 669 -20.89 -2.01 7.47
N VAL A 670 -20.62 -3.09 6.74
CA VAL A 670 -21.12 -4.42 7.06
C VAL A 670 -19.91 -5.33 7.25
N ASP A 671 -19.49 -5.46 8.50
CA ASP A 671 -18.41 -6.37 8.88
C ASP A 671 -18.87 -7.83 8.82
N ASN A 672 -17.99 -8.71 8.35
CA ASN A 672 -18.19 -10.14 8.30
C ASN A 672 -19.51 -10.58 7.64
N GLU A 673 -20.08 -9.82 6.69
CA GLU A 673 -21.44 -10.09 6.15
C GLU A 673 -21.61 -11.58 5.80
N PRO A 674 -22.71 -12.24 6.22
CA PRO A 674 -22.94 -13.62 5.87
C PRO A 674 -22.91 -13.78 4.35
N VAL A 675 -22.43 -14.93 3.85
CA VAL A 675 -22.26 -15.20 2.41
C VAL A 675 -23.61 -15.50 1.75
N ILE A 676 -24.53 -14.56 1.85
CA ILE A 676 -25.85 -14.57 1.23
C ILE A 676 -25.76 -13.56 0.11
N ILE A 677 -25.60 -14.06 -1.10
CA ILE A 677 -25.38 -13.19 -2.25
C ILE A 677 -26.74 -12.65 -2.71
N PRO A 678 -26.97 -11.32 -2.64
CA PRO A 678 -28.22 -10.75 -3.10
C PRO A 678 -28.41 -10.99 -4.61
N PRO A 679 -29.66 -11.09 -5.08
CA PRO A 679 -29.92 -11.19 -6.52
C PRO A 679 -29.46 -9.92 -7.25
N ALA A 680 -29.24 -10.02 -8.56
CA ALA A 680 -28.79 -8.90 -9.39
C ALA A 680 -29.74 -7.68 -9.40
N SER A 681 -30.99 -7.83 -8.96
CA SER A 681 -31.94 -6.74 -8.80
C SER A 681 -31.68 -5.85 -7.57
N GLU A 682 -30.92 -6.33 -6.59
CA GLU A 682 -30.64 -5.62 -5.34
C GLU A 682 -29.23 -5.01 -5.40
N GLN A 683 -29.15 -3.73 -5.71
CA GLN A 683 -27.90 -3.07 -6.07
C GLN A 683 -27.53 -1.98 -5.06
N ASP A 684 -27.71 -2.22 -3.76
CA ASP A 684 -27.49 -1.25 -2.67
C ASP A 684 -26.10 -1.37 -2.01
N ARG A 685 -25.28 -2.34 -2.43
CA ARG A 685 -23.96 -2.63 -1.87
C ARG A 685 -22.81 -2.26 -2.81
N LEU A 686 -21.72 -1.83 -2.20
CA LEU A 686 -20.35 -1.93 -2.70
C LEU A 686 -19.61 -2.96 -1.83
N TYR A 687 -18.90 -3.90 -2.45
CA TYR A 687 -18.06 -4.84 -1.72
C TYR A 687 -16.59 -4.45 -1.85
N VAL A 688 -15.84 -4.56 -0.76
CA VAL A 688 -14.37 -4.48 -0.76
C VAL A 688 -13.83 -5.77 -0.19
N TYR A 689 -12.96 -6.43 -0.94
CA TYR A 689 -12.30 -7.67 -0.56
C TYR A 689 -10.84 -7.42 -0.21
N ILE A 690 -10.48 -7.63 1.06
CA ILE A 690 -9.11 -7.66 1.54
C ILE A 690 -8.55 -9.07 1.35
N LYS A 691 -7.73 -9.22 0.31
CA LYS A 691 -7.16 -10.49 -0.13
C LYS A 691 -5.75 -10.68 0.42
N HIS A 692 -5.56 -11.74 1.21
CA HIS A 692 -4.26 -12.19 1.69
C HIS A 692 -3.83 -13.47 0.97
N ASP A 693 -4.57 -14.56 1.16
CA ASP A 693 -4.27 -15.88 0.59
C ASP A 693 -5.28 -16.31 -0.50
N GLY A 694 -6.34 -15.54 -0.71
CA GLY A 694 -7.37 -15.82 -1.71
C GLY A 694 -8.45 -16.80 -1.24
N THR A 695 -8.52 -17.15 0.05
CA THR A 695 -9.50 -18.12 0.58
C THR A 695 -10.96 -17.72 0.32
N ARG A 696 -11.27 -16.42 0.20
CA ARG A 696 -12.61 -15.92 -0.17
C ARG A 696 -12.79 -15.60 -1.67
N GLN A 697 -11.82 -15.90 -2.53
CA GLN A 697 -11.88 -15.59 -3.97
C GLN A 697 -13.12 -16.17 -4.67
N GLY A 698 -13.60 -17.36 -4.26
CA GLY A 698 -14.81 -17.97 -4.82
C GLY A 698 -16.08 -17.15 -4.59
N VAL A 699 -16.21 -16.51 -3.42
CA VAL A 699 -17.33 -15.62 -3.09
C VAL A 699 -17.31 -14.38 -3.99
N VAL A 700 -16.12 -13.79 -4.15
CA VAL A 700 -15.91 -12.61 -5.00
C VAL A 700 -16.25 -12.89 -6.46
N THR A 701 -15.80 -14.03 -7.00
CA THR A 701 -16.14 -14.44 -8.36
C THR A 701 -17.65 -14.59 -8.53
N LYS A 702 -18.35 -15.15 -7.54
CA LYS A 702 -19.81 -15.31 -7.60
C LYS A 702 -20.54 -13.97 -7.52
N LEU A 703 -20.14 -13.06 -6.64
CA LEU A 703 -20.67 -11.69 -6.55
C LEU A 703 -20.54 -10.94 -7.88
N ARG A 704 -19.35 -10.94 -8.47
CA ARG A 704 -19.10 -10.33 -9.79
C ARG A 704 -19.95 -10.96 -10.90
N SER A 705 -20.10 -12.29 -10.90
CA SER A 705 -20.95 -12.97 -11.90
C SER A 705 -22.44 -12.55 -11.84
N LEU A 706 -22.87 -11.98 -10.72
CA LEU A 706 -24.23 -11.48 -10.50
C LEU A 706 -24.33 -9.95 -10.64
N GLY A 707 -23.26 -9.28 -11.08
CA GLY A 707 -23.24 -7.85 -11.35
C GLY A 707 -23.00 -6.97 -10.12
N HIS A 708 -22.55 -7.54 -9.00
CA HIS A 708 -22.20 -6.77 -7.80
C HIS A 708 -20.78 -6.20 -7.91
N PRO A 709 -20.57 -4.89 -7.67
CA PRO A 709 -19.24 -4.30 -7.69
C PRO A 709 -18.42 -4.79 -6.51
N VAL A 710 -17.25 -5.36 -6.80
CA VAL A 710 -16.30 -5.84 -5.79
C VAL A 710 -14.91 -5.31 -6.11
N LEU A 711 -14.41 -4.37 -5.31
CA LEU A 711 -13.00 -3.98 -5.37
C LEU A 711 -12.16 -5.01 -4.60
N THR A 712 -11.10 -5.54 -5.20
CA THR A 712 -10.13 -6.39 -4.49
C THR A 712 -8.88 -5.59 -4.16
N ILE A 713 -8.49 -5.58 -2.89
CA ILE A 713 -7.27 -4.99 -2.37
C ILE A 713 -6.38 -6.15 -1.92
N ALA A 714 -5.20 -6.28 -2.51
CA ALA A 714 -4.22 -7.30 -2.11
C ALA A 714 -3.38 -6.80 -0.93
N VAL A 715 -3.31 -7.61 0.12
CA VAL A 715 -2.54 -7.34 1.35
C VAL A 715 -1.73 -8.61 1.68
N PRO A 716 -0.55 -8.78 1.06
CA PRO A 716 0.20 -10.04 1.10
C PRO A 716 0.81 -10.33 2.47
N GLU A 717 1.09 -9.31 3.29
CA GLU A 717 1.70 -9.46 4.61
C GLU A 717 0.78 -8.89 5.70
N THR A 718 0.65 -9.60 6.82
CA THR A 718 -0.16 -9.11 7.94
C THR A 718 0.45 -7.88 8.60
N GLN A 719 1.77 -7.72 8.48
CA GLN A 719 2.56 -6.57 8.93
C GLN A 719 2.14 -5.27 8.25
N ASP A 720 1.47 -5.32 7.09
CA ASP A 720 0.92 -4.14 6.41
C ASP A 720 -0.37 -3.60 7.07
N LEU A 721 -0.80 -4.15 8.20
CA LEU A 721 -2.02 -3.73 8.90
C LEU A 721 -2.07 -2.21 9.19
N LEU A 722 -0.96 -1.61 9.65
CA LEU A 722 -0.94 -0.16 9.91
C LEU A 722 -0.93 0.65 8.60
N ALA A 723 -0.40 0.10 7.51
CA ALA A 723 -0.54 0.70 6.18
C ALA A 723 -2.02 0.67 5.73
N GLU A 724 -2.75 -0.41 6.00
CA GLU A 724 -4.20 -0.45 5.78
C GLU A 724 -4.93 0.61 6.60
N PHE A 725 -4.61 0.76 7.89
CA PHE A 725 -5.22 1.81 8.71
C PHE A 725 -5.07 3.19 8.06
N TYR A 726 -3.85 3.57 7.65
CA TYR A 726 -3.63 4.86 6.99
C TYR A 726 -4.40 5.00 5.67
N ARG A 727 -4.42 3.95 4.83
CA ARG A 727 -5.14 3.99 3.54
C ARG A 727 -6.64 4.21 3.76
N TRP A 728 -7.23 3.52 4.72
CA TRP A 728 -8.66 3.61 5.01
C TRP A 728 -9.04 4.93 5.69
N GLU A 729 -8.20 5.45 6.58
CA GLU A 729 -8.35 6.79 7.16
C GLU A 729 -8.36 7.87 6.06
N THR A 730 -7.43 7.77 5.11
CA THR A 730 -7.40 8.63 3.90
C THR A 730 -8.66 8.46 3.06
N ALA A 731 -9.06 7.22 2.78
CA ALA A 731 -10.22 6.93 1.95
C ALA A 731 -11.52 7.50 2.53
N ILE A 732 -11.77 7.31 3.82
CA ILE A 732 -13.00 7.81 4.43
C ILE A 732 -13.04 9.34 4.48
N ALA A 733 -11.89 10.01 4.61
CA ALA A 733 -11.81 11.47 4.57
C ALA A 733 -12.26 12.02 3.21
N TYR A 734 -11.81 11.42 2.10
CA TYR A 734 -12.27 11.80 0.75
C TYR A 734 -13.70 11.37 0.48
N ALA A 735 -14.14 10.20 0.95
CA ALA A 735 -15.53 9.78 0.79
C ALA A 735 -16.49 10.74 1.50
N CYS A 736 -16.18 11.16 2.72
CA CYS A 736 -16.97 12.13 3.48
C CYS A 736 -16.93 13.54 2.86
N MET A 737 -15.80 13.93 2.25
CA MET A 737 -15.70 15.16 1.45
C MET A 737 -16.72 15.16 0.31
N LEU A 738 -16.79 14.07 -0.46
CA LEU A 738 -17.77 13.93 -1.55
C LEU A 738 -19.23 13.84 -1.05
N LEU A 739 -19.43 13.33 0.16
CA LEU A 739 -20.73 13.31 0.82
C LEU A 739 -21.10 14.65 1.46
N GLU A 740 -20.17 15.62 1.51
CA GLU A 740 -20.34 16.90 2.19
C GLU A 740 -20.80 16.70 3.64
N VAL A 741 -20.01 15.94 4.40
CA VAL A 741 -20.17 15.77 5.85
C VAL A 741 -18.84 15.95 6.55
N ASN A 742 -18.88 16.48 7.77
CA ASN A 742 -17.68 16.60 8.61
C ASN A 742 -17.15 15.21 8.99
N THR A 743 -16.00 14.81 8.44
CA THR A 743 -15.38 13.50 8.74
C THR A 743 -15.03 13.33 10.21
N PHE A 744 -14.74 14.42 10.95
CA PHE A 744 -13.95 14.37 12.18
C PHE A 744 -14.74 14.62 13.46
N ASP A 745 -16.02 14.97 13.37
CA ASP A 745 -16.93 15.13 14.52
C ASP A 745 -17.79 13.89 14.78
N GLN A 746 -18.64 13.95 15.82
CA GLN A 746 -19.61 12.89 16.17
C GLN A 746 -20.76 13.45 17.03
N PRO A 747 -21.63 14.32 16.49
CA PRO A 747 -22.60 15.05 17.30
C PRO A 747 -23.74 14.18 17.85
N ASN A 748 -24.07 13.06 17.19
CA ASN A 748 -25.30 12.31 17.48
C ASN A 748 -25.15 11.26 18.59
N VAL A 749 -23.92 10.86 18.96
CA VAL A 749 -23.70 9.93 20.08
C VAL A 749 -24.00 10.57 21.45
N GLN A 750 -23.98 11.90 21.54
CA GLN A 750 -24.20 12.60 22.80
C GLN A 750 -25.61 12.39 23.36
N LEU A 751 -26.61 12.19 22.51
CA LEU A 751 -27.99 11.95 22.95
C LEU A 751 -28.13 10.65 23.76
N SER A 752 -27.55 9.53 23.28
CA SER A 752 -27.54 8.25 24.01
C SER A 752 -26.86 8.40 25.37
N LYS A 753 -25.74 9.15 25.43
CA LYS A 753 -25.00 9.41 26.68
C LYS A 753 -25.83 10.20 27.68
N THR A 754 -26.54 11.24 27.24
CA THR A 754 -27.43 12.03 28.09
C THR A 754 -28.58 11.18 28.62
N LEU A 755 -29.27 10.43 27.76
CA LEU A 755 -30.39 9.59 28.17
C LEU A 755 -29.97 8.46 29.12
N THR A 756 -28.80 7.85 28.91
CA THR A 756 -28.23 6.87 29.85
C THR A 756 -28.05 7.48 31.25
N LYS A 757 -27.51 8.71 31.33
CA LYS A 757 -27.36 9.42 32.61
C LYS A 757 -28.72 9.73 33.25
N ASP A 758 -29.73 10.07 32.46
CA ASP A 758 -31.08 10.31 32.96
C ASP A 758 -31.71 9.04 33.54
N TYR A 759 -31.51 7.88 32.90
CA TYR A 759 -31.94 6.57 33.43
C TYR A 759 -31.25 6.23 34.76
N ILE A 760 -29.92 6.42 34.85
CA ILE A 760 -29.17 6.19 36.10
C ILE A 760 -29.67 7.14 37.21
N LYS A 761 -29.88 8.42 36.88
CA LYS A 761 -30.42 9.40 37.82
C LYS A 761 -31.82 9.02 38.31
N ALA A 762 -32.69 8.54 37.42
CA ALA A 762 -34.01 8.06 37.78
C ALA A 762 -33.93 6.80 38.67
N TYR A 763 -33.01 5.88 38.36
CA TYR A 763 -32.75 4.70 39.18
C TYR A 763 -32.34 5.09 40.61
N HIS A 764 -31.43 6.05 40.80
CA HIS A 764 -31.07 6.54 42.15
C HIS A 764 -32.26 7.13 42.93
N GLN A 765 -33.28 7.63 42.26
CA GLN A 765 -34.46 8.23 42.89
C GLN A 765 -35.56 7.20 43.19
N GLN A 766 -35.70 6.19 42.34
CA GLN A 766 -36.86 5.29 42.32
C GLN A 766 -36.53 3.85 42.71
N GLY A 767 -35.26 3.43 42.62
CA GLY A 767 -34.79 2.07 42.85
C GLY A 767 -35.05 1.09 41.70
N SER A 768 -35.53 1.56 40.55
CA SER A 768 -35.82 0.73 39.37
C SER A 768 -35.66 1.52 38.06
N LEU A 769 -35.37 0.82 36.96
CA LEU A 769 -35.34 1.39 35.61
C LEU A 769 -36.72 1.29 34.94
N ASP A 770 -37.11 2.32 34.18
CA ASP A 770 -38.27 2.24 33.29
C ASP A 770 -37.91 1.43 32.04
N LEU A 771 -38.47 0.22 31.95
CA LEU A 771 -38.19 -0.74 30.87
C LEU A 771 -38.95 -0.44 29.57
N GLY A 772 -39.89 0.52 29.59
CA GLY A 772 -40.74 0.89 28.47
C GLY A 772 -42.03 0.07 28.35
N SER A 773 -42.79 0.34 27.29
CA SER A 773 -44.09 -0.29 27.03
C SER A 773 -43.94 -1.70 26.46
N VAL A 774 -44.59 -2.68 27.09
CA VAL A 774 -44.70 -4.06 26.59
C VAL A 774 -45.68 -4.10 25.42
N ILE A 775 -45.26 -4.65 24.28
CA ILE A 775 -46.08 -4.84 23.08
C ILE A 775 -46.34 -6.32 22.76
N TRP A 776 -45.56 -7.23 23.34
CA TRP A 776 -45.77 -8.69 23.25
C TRP A 776 -45.00 -9.40 24.37
N GLU A 777 -45.51 -10.53 24.86
CA GLU A 777 -44.87 -11.33 25.91
C GLU A 777 -45.28 -12.82 25.81
N ASN A 778 -44.34 -13.73 26.05
CA ASN A 778 -44.59 -15.15 26.29
C ASN A 778 -43.63 -15.71 27.37
N ASP A 779 -43.52 -17.04 27.49
CA ASP A 779 -42.61 -17.70 28.44
C ASP A 779 -41.10 -17.54 28.08
N GLU A 780 -40.77 -17.17 26.85
CA GLU A 780 -39.41 -17.06 26.33
C GLU A 780 -38.85 -15.62 26.40
N ALA A 781 -39.70 -14.61 26.19
CA ALA A 781 -39.27 -13.22 26.11
C ALA A 781 -40.39 -12.21 26.41
N ILE A 782 -39.97 -10.99 26.76
CA ILE A 782 -40.79 -9.77 26.79
C ILE A 782 -40.31 -8.84 25.68
N VAL A 783 -41.22 -8.33 24.85
CA VAL A 783 -40.88 -7.41 23.76
C VAL A 783 -41.43 -6.02 24.06
N TYR A 784 -40.54 -5.05 24.02
CA TYR A 784 -40.82 -3.64 24.25
C TYR A 784 -40.72 -2.86 22.94
N GLY A 785 -41.57 -1.84 22.78
CA GLY A 785 -41.53 -0.97 21.61
C GLY A 785 -42.76 -0.08 21.47
N ASP A 786 -42.94 0.47 20.28
CA ASP A 786 -44.08 1.33 19.96
C ASP A 786 -45.35 0.48 19.73
N SER A 787 -46.47 0.90 20.32
CA SER A 787 -47.79 0.25 20.17
C SER A 787 -48.32 0.20 18.73
N SER A 788 -47.72 0.95 17.80
CA SER A 788 -48.03 0.89 16.37
C SER A 788 -47.58 -0.42 15.71
N PHE A 789 -46.67 -1.19 16.33
CA PHE A 789 -46.34 -2.54 15.89
C PHE A 789 -47.41 -3.53 16.39
N ASP A 790 -48.24 -4.02 15.47
CA ASP A 790 -49.26 -5.04 15.78
C ASP A 790 -48.67 -6.46 15.69
N PHE A 791 -48.49 -7.09 16.86
CA PHE A 791 -48.07 -8.47 17.02
C PHE A 791 -49.17 -9.37 17.64
N SER A 792 -50.43 -8.93 17.68
CA SER A 792 -51.49 -9.65 18.39
C SER A 792 -51.81 -11.04 17.81
N SER A 793 -51.43 -11.28 16.55
CA SER A 793 -51.63 -12.55 15.83
C SER A 793 -50.45 -13.52 15.94
N VAL A 794 -49.37 -13.12 16.62
CA VAL A 794 -48.12 -13.89 16.70
C VAL A 794 -48.02 -14.66 18.02
N THR A 795 -47.72 -15.96 17.94
CA THR A 795 -47.72 -16.87 19.10
C THR A 795 -46.33 -17.23 19.64
N ASP A 796 -45.27 -17.04 18.85
CA ASP A 796 -43.90 -17.42 19.22
C ASP A 796 -42.89 -16.34 18.79
N LEU A 797 -41.72 -16.35 19.44
CA LEU A 797 -40.70 -15.32 19.27
C LEU A 797 -40.11 -15.30 17.84
N ASN A 798 -39.96 -16.47 17.21
CA ASN A 798 -39.43 -16.56 15.85
C ASN A 798 -40.37 -15.90 14.84
N ALA A 799 -41.67 -16.17 14.94
CA ALA A 799 -42.69 -15.53 14.13
C ALA A 799 -42.74 -14.01 14.38
N LEU A 800 -42.49 -13.54 15.61
CA LEU A 800 -42.44 -12.11 15.94
C LEU A 800 -41.26 -11.43 15.27
N ILE A 801 -40.05 -11.96 15.44
CA ILE A 801 -38.85 -11.42 14.82
C ILE A 801 -39.02 -11.44 13.29
N SER A 802 -39.50 -12.55 12.73
CA SER A 802 -39.79 -12.68 11.30
C SER A 802 -40.77 -11.61 10.81
N ARG A 803 -41.83 -11.33 11.58
CA ARG A 803 -42.81 -10.29 11.26
C ARG A 803 -42.19 -8.90 11.33
N TYR A 804 -41.41 -8.60 12.36
CA TYR A 804 -40.75 -7.31 12.52
C TYR A 804 -39.76 -7.03 11.38
N VAL A 805 -38.86 -7.97 11.07
CA VAL A 805 -37.85 -7.75 10.01
C VAL A 805 -38.47 -7.73 8.61
N SER A 806 -39.66 -8.31 8.43
CA SER A 806 -40.43 -8.20 7.17
C SER A 806 -40.94 -6.78 6.89
N LEU A 807 -40.87 -5.87 7.86
CA LEU A 807 -41.17 -4.45 7.66
C LEU A 807 -40.04 -3.70 6.93
N ALA A 808 -38.89 -4.34 6.74
CA ALA A 808 -37.78 -3.77 5.97
C ALA A 808 -38.18 -3.54 4.51
N GLN A 809 -37.90 -2.33 4.03
CA GLN A 809 -38.17 -1.87 2.68
C GLN A 809 -36.92 -1.97 1.80
N GLU A 810 -37.07 -1.74 0.51
CA GLU A 810 -35.92 -1.63 -0.39
C GLU A 810 -35.01 -0.49 0.08
N GLY A 811 -33.70 -0.75 0.12
CA GLY A 811 -32.71 0.19 0.64
C GLY A 811 -32.61 0.25 2.17
N ASP A 812 -33.45 -0.47 2.92
CA ASP A 812 -33.25 -0.63 4.37
C ASP A 812 -32.09 -1.59 4.69
N TYR A 813 -31.53 -1.44 5.89
CA TYR A 813 -30.72 -2.46 6.56
C TYR A 813 -31.28 -2.77 7.94
N VAL A 814 -30.93 -3.94 8.49
CA VAL A 814 -31.31 -4.35 9.84
C VAL A 814 -30.08 -4.30 10.74
N ALA A 815 -30.21 -3.74 11.93
CA ALA A 815 -29.14 -3.72 12.93
C ALA A 815 -29.55 -4.54 14.15
N ILE A 816 -28.77 -5.58 14.45
CA ILE A 816 -28.90 -6.36 15.67
C ILE A 816 -27.98 -5.74 16.72
N ASN A 817 -28.58 -5.16 17.75
CA ASN A 817 -27.88 -4.52 18.86
C ASN A 817 -28.01 -5.40 20.11
N ALA A 818 -27.03 -6.29 20.29
CA ALA A 818 -27.02 -7.28 21.36
C ALA A 818 -26.34 -6.73 22.62
N TYR A 819 -27.12 -6.47 23.67
CA TYR A 819 -26.62 -6.28 25.03
C TYR A 819 -26.63 -7.64 25.73
N LEU A 820 -25.71 -8.48 25.27
CA LEU A 820 -25.46 -9.85 25.71
C LEU A 820 -23.93 -10.03 25.85
N PRO A 821 -23.46 -11.02 26.60
CA PRO A 821 -22.02 -11.29 26.70
C PRO A 821 -21.43 -11.67 25.33
N ARG A 822 -20.40 -10.95 24.89
CA ARG A 822 -19.62 -11.25 23.67
C ARG A 822 -18.64 -12.39 23.94
N ASN A 823 -19.16 -13.61 23.96
CA ASN A 823 -18.39 -14.85 24.03
C ASN A 823 -18.67 -15.72 22.79
N ALA A 824 -17.87 -16.76 22.58
CA ALA A 824 -17.98 -17.61 21.38
C ALA A 824 -19.38 -18.21 21.17
N ALA A 825 -20.07 -18.61 22.25
CA ALA A 825 -21.40 -19.22 22.15
C ALA A 825 -22.46 -18.18 21.76
N THR A 826 -22.50 -17.03 22.45
CA THR A 826 -23.44 -15.95 22.14
C THR A 826 -23.16 -15.35 20.76
N THR A 827 -21.89 -15.15 20.39
CA THR A 827 -21.51 -14.70 19.04
C THR A 827 -22.03 -15.65 17.98
N ALA A 828 -21.81 -16.96 18.12
CA ALA A 828 -22.34 -17.95 17.17
C ALA A 828 -23.88 -17.90 17.06
N GLN A 829 -24.59 -17.73 18.17
CA GLN A 829 -26.06 -17.60 18.16
C GLN A 829 -26.53 -16.33 17.45
N MET A 830 -25.88 -15.19 17.72
CA MET A 830 -26.21 -13.93 17.07
C MET A 830 -25.86 -13.93 15.59
N GLU A 831 -24.78 -14.61 15.20
CA GLU A 831 -24.42 -14.83 13.80
C GLU A 831 -25.46 -15.67 13.06
N ASN A 832 -25.95 -16.75 13.68
CA ASN A 832 -27.04 -17.55 13.10
C ASN A 832 -28.34 -16.74 12.94
N LEU A 833 -28.65 -15.86 13.90
CA LEU A 833 -29.78 -14.95 13.79
C LEU A 833 -29.57 -13.94 12.65
N ARG A 834 -28.37 -13.35 12.57
CA ARG A 834 -27.97 -12.42 11.50
C ARG A 834 -28.13 -13.07 10.12
N GLU A 835 -27.61 -14.29 9.96
CA GLU A 835 -27.74 -15.05 8.71
C GLU A 835 -29.22 -15.30 8.38
N SER A 836 -30.03 -15.72 9.36
CA SER A 836 -31.47 -15.99 9.16
C SER A 836 -32.23 -14.74 8.71
N ILE A 837 -31.98 -13.60 9.34
CA ILE A 837 -32.59 -12.31 8.97
C ILE A 837 -32.14 -11.89 7.58
N ALA A 838 -30.85 -12.03 7.26
CA ALA A 838 -30.31 -11.70 5.94
C ALA A 838 -30.90 -12.62 4.86
N GLN A 839 -31.10 -13.91 5.12
CA GLN A 839 -31.75 -14.84 4.18
C GLN A 839 -33.21 -14.47 3.93
N GLN A 840 -33.94 -14.10 4.99
CA GLN A 840 -35.36 -13.75 4.90
C GLN A 840 -35.58 -12.42 4.18
N THR A 841 -34.79 -11.39 4.52
CA THR A 841 -35.02 -10.01 4.08
C THR A 841 -34.20 -9.61 2.86
N ARG A 842 -33.08 -10.32 2.62
CA ARG A 842 -32.01 -9.98 1.66
C ARG A 842 -31.35 -8.62 1.88
N ARG A 843 -31.71 -7.95 2.98
CA ARG A 843 -31.11 -6.67 3.37
C ARG A 843 -29.74 -6.91 3.99
N ALA A 844 -28.92 -5.86 4.03
CA ALA A 844 -27.72 -5.89 4.85
C ALA A 844 -28.12 -6.02 6.31
N VAL A 845 -27.39 -6.83 7.07
CA VAL A 845 -27.63 -7.02 8.50
C VAL A 845 -26.33 -6.79 9.26
N THR A 846 -26.31 -5.80 10.13
CA THR A 846 -25.18 -5.52 11.03
C THR A 846 -25.42 -6.20 12.38
N LEU A 847 -24.34 -6.57 13.06
CA LEU A 847 -24.38 -7.15 14.41
C LEU A 847 -23.40 -6.40 15.30
N GLY A 848 -23.93 -5.66 16.27
CA GLY A 848 -23.16 -4.92 17.26
C GLY A 848 -23.39 -5.46 18.66
N PHE A 849 -22.32 -5.68 19.42
CA PHE A 849 -22.40 -5.95 20.85
C PHE A 849 -22.34 -4.66 21.65
N GLY A 850 -23.26 -4.48 22.60
CA GLY A 850 -23.38 -3.29 23.42
C GLY A 850 -22.48 -3.33 24.66
N PRO A 851 -22.06 -2.16 25.19
CA PRO A 851 -22.19 -0.81 24.63
C PRO A 851 -21.16 -0.49 23.52
N ARG A 852 -20.26 -1.40 23.14
CA ARG A 852 -19.20 -1.18 22.13
C ARG A 852 -19.72 -0.54 20.83
N PHE A 853 -20.81 -1.05 20.24
CA PHE A 853 -21.35 -0.49 19.00
C PHE A 853 -21.82 0.98 19.14
N GLN A 854 -22.14 1.46 20.34
CA GLN A 854 -22.52 2.86 20.56
C GLN A 854 -21.36 3.81 20.24
N HIS A 855 -20.12 3.34 20.40
CA HIS A 855 -18.86 4.01 20.05
C HIS A 855 -18.31 3.49 18.70
N SER A 856 -19.21 3.06 17.82
CA SER A 856 -18.95 2.65 16.44
C SER A 856 -20.15 3.07 15.57
N THR A 857 -21.06 2.16 15.26
CA THR A 857 -22.25 2.41 14.43
C THR A 857 -23.31 3.29 15.09
N GLY A 858 -23.23 3.54 16.40
CA GLY A 858 -24.16 4.39 17.13
C GLY A 858 -24.34 5.78 16.53
N GLN A 859 -23.26 6.40 16.04
CA GLN A 859 -23.35 7.70 15.34
C GLN A 859 -24.24 7.59 14.10
N LEU A 860 -24.01 6.58 13.26
CA LEU A 860 -24.77 6.31 12.04
C LEU A 860 -26.24 5.96 12.31
N HIS A 861 -26.53 5.14 13.32
CA HIS A 861 -27.91 4.75 13.66
C HIS A 861 -28.79 5.99 13.94
N LYS A 862 -28.22 7.03 14.56
CA LYS A 862 -28.93 8.27 14.90
C LYS A 862 -28.81 9.34 13.83
N GLY A 863 -27.60 9.61 13.35
CA GLY A 863 -27.29 10.71 12.43
C GLY A 863 -27.51 10.37 10.95
N GLY A 864 -27.54 9.10 10.58
CA GLY A 864 -27.61 8.64 9.20
C GLY A 864 -29.01 8.73 8.55
N LYS A 865 -29.14 8.12 7.38
CA LYS A 865 -30.44 7.98 6.68
C LYS A 865 -31.45 7.21 7.54
N ASN A 866 -32.74 7.51 7.36
CA ASN A 866 -33.83 6.77 8.03
C ASN A 866 -34.19 5.47 7.30
N ASN A 867 -33.20 4.61 7.09
CA ASN A 867 -33.33 3.34 6.38
C ASN A 867 -32.87 2.15 7.23
N ILE A 868 -33.17 2.19 8.53
CA ILE A 868 -32.75 1.19 9.51
C ILE A 868 -33.95 0.59 10.26
N LEU A 869 -33.87 -0.72 10.55
CA LEU A 869 -34.68 -1.41 11.55
C LEU A 869 -33.75 -1.89 12.67
N LEU A 870 -34.04 -1.51 13.91
CA LEU A 870 -33.22 -1.82 15.07
C LEU A 870 -33.85 -2.93 15.92
N LEU A 871 -33.12 -4.03 16.06
CA LEU A 871 -33.47 -5.13 16.95
C LEU A 871 -32.53 -5.12 18.15
N TYR A 872 -33.00 -4.63 19.28
CA TYR A 872 -32.26 -4.72 20.54
C TYR A 872 -32.52 -6.08 21.18
N ILE A 873 -31.47 -6.75 21.65
CA ILE A 873 -31.59 -8.01 22.39
C ILE A 873 -30.92 -7.80 23.75
N THR A 874 -31.67 -8.05 24.81
CA THR A 874 -31.21 -7.89 26.20
C THR A 874 -31.53 -9.17 26.98
N LYS A 875 -30.79 -9.42 28.06
CA LYS A 875 -31.08 -10.48 29.01
C LYS A 875 -30.58 -10.05 30.40
N ASP A 876 -31.26 -10.48 31.45
CA ASP A 876 -30.70 -10.35 32.80
C ASP A 876 -29.45 -11.24 32.96
N PRO A 877 -28.37 -10.71 33.54
CA PRO A 877 -27.12 -11.45 33.65
C PRO A 877 -27.22 -12.52 34.73
N SER A 878 -26.37 -13.55 34.60
CA SER A 878 -26.36 -14.66 35.56
C SER A 878 -25.76 -14.28 36.92
N THR A 879 -24.86 -13.30 36.89
CA THR A 879 -24.18 -12.70 38.04
C THR A 879 -24.19 -11.19 37.88
N ASP A 880 -24.02 -10.45 38.98
CA ASP A 880 -23.96 -9.00 38.93
C ASP A 880 -22.98 -8.48 39.98
N PHE A 881 -22.37 -7.33 39.68
CA PHE A 881 -21.33 -6.71 40.50
C PHE A 881 -21.60 -5.23 40.65
N GLU A 882 -21.35 -4.69 41.83
CA GLU A 882 -21.42 -3.24 42.08
C GLU A 882 -20.33 -2.51 41.28
N VAL A 883 -20.68 -1.35 40.72
CA VAL A 883 -19.71 -0.40 40.16
C VAL A 883 -19.19 0.46 41.32
N PRO A 884 -17.91 0.36 41.70
CA PRO A 884 -17.44 1.02 42.91
C PRO A 884 -17.62 2.55 42.83
N GLY A 885 -18.20 3.10 43.89
CA GLY A 885 -18.43 4.54 44.03
C GLY A 885 -19.58 5.13 43.20
N GLN A 886 -20.43 4.31 42.56
CA GLN A 886 -21.52 4.80 41.70
C GLN A 886 -22.94 4.40 42.16
N ASP A 887 -23.10 3.66 43.26
CA ASP A 887 -24.39 3.21 43.81
C ASP A 887 -25.30 2.48 42.79
N ILE A 888 -24.69 1.80 41.82
CA ILE A 888 -25.33 0.96 40.80
C ILE A 888 -24.49 -0.27 40.51
N SER A 889 -25.13 -1.31 39.97
CA SER A 889 -24.46 -2.49 39.45
C SER A 889 -24.10 -2.39 37.97
N PHE A 890 -23.23 -3.28 37.49
CA PHE A 890 -22.91 -3.41 36.06
C PHE A 890 -24.13 -3.81 35.24
N ALA A 891 -25.02 -4.68 35.74
CA ALA A 891 -26.29 -4.99 35.06
C ALA A 891 -27.17 -3.74 34.89
N THR A 892 -27.26 -2.93 35.95
CA THR A 892 -28.02 -1.67 35.92
C THR A 892 -27.43 -0.70 34.91
N LEU A 893 -26.10 -0.55 34.88
CA LEU A 893 -25.39 0.28 33.92
C LEU A 893 -25.62 -0.19 32.47
N ALA A 894 -25.45 -1.49 32.20
CA ALA A 894 -25.64 -2.08 30.88
C ALA A 894 -27.09 -1.92 30.38
N MET A 895 -28.08 -2.14 31.26
CA MET A 895 -29.49 -1.95 30.92
C MET A 895 -29.82 -0.46 30.68
N ALA A 896 -29.30 0.45 31.52
CA ALA A 896 -29.48 1.89 31.32
C ALA A 896 -28.89 2.36 29.99
N GLN A 897 -27.76 1.79 29.56
CA GLN A 897 -27.16 2.05 28.25
C GLN A 897 -28.03 1.53 27.10
N ALA A 898 -28.61 0.33 27.23
CA ALA A 898 -29.52 -0.23 26.24
C ALA A 898 -30.79 0.63 26.07
N LEU A 899 -31.40 1.04 27.18
CA LEU A 899 -32.58 1.90 27.20
C LEU A 899 -32.26 3.30 26.65
N GLY A 900 -31.15 3.90 27.09
CA GLY A 900 -30.71 5.22 26.63
C GLY A 900 -30.46 5.26 25.12
N ASP A 901 -29.84 4.22 24.57
CA ASP A 901 -29.59 4.13 23.13
C ASP A 901 -30.86 3.85 22.31
N MET A 902 -31.72 2.95 22.77
CA MET A 902 -33.02 2.71 22.12
C MET A 902 -33.87 3.98 22.12
N GLN A 903 -33.97 4.68 23.25
CA GLN A 903 -34.73 5.91 23.35
C GLN A 903 -34.15 7.03 22.49
N ALA A 904 -32.82 7.13 22.36
CA ALA A 904 -32.18 8.08 21.44
C ALA A 904 -32.61 7.85 19.99
N ASN A 905 -32.67 6.58 19.57
CA ASN A 905 -33.11 6.20 18.24
C ASN A 905 -34.61 6.46 18.01
N LEU A 906 -35.46 6.18 19.00
CA LEU A 906 -36.89 6.50 18.93
C LEU A 906 -37.12 8.02 18.82
N ASN A 907 -36.36 8.83 19.57
CA ASN A 907 -36.45 10.29 19.54
C ASN A 907 -36.15 10.89 18.17
N VAL A 908 -35.34 10.21 17.35
CA VAL A 908 -35.03 10.62 15.97
C VAL A 908 -35.85 9.84 14.92
N GLY A 909 -36.91 9.15 15.36
CA GLY A 909 -37.88 8.50 14.48
C GLY A 909 -37.42 7.18 13.85
N ARG A 910 -36.48 6.46 14.48
CA ARG A 910 -36.09 5.11 14.02
C ARG A 910 -37.11 4.07 14.42
N ARG A 911 -37.22 3.02 13.60
CA ARG A 911 -38.01 1.83 13.91
C ARG A 911 -37.17 0.93 14.81
N ALA A 912 -37.62 0.69 16.04
CA ALA A 912 -36.89 -0.12 17.01
C ALA A 912 -37.83 -0.98 17.87
N ILE A 913 -37.42 -2.21 18.15
CA ILE A 913 -38.00 -3.05 19.22
C ILE A 913 -36.88 -3.59 20.11
N ARG A 914 -37.20 -3.92 21.36
CA ARG A 914 -36.29 -4.60 22.29
C ARG A 914 -36.88 -5.91 22.74
N VAL A 915 -36.19 -7.00 22.40
CA VAL A 915 -36.48 -8.35 22.87
C VAL A 915 -35.66 -8.58 24.14
N HIS A 916 -36.34 -8.76 25.26
CA HIS A 916 -35.74 -9.13 26.54
C HIS A 916 -35.97 -10.61 26.80
N LEU A 917 -34.89 -11.40 26.78
CA LEU A 917 -34.92 -12.86 26.94
C LEU A 917 -35.10 -13.21 28.44
N LYS A 918 -35.99 -14.18 28.72
CA LYS A 918 -36.26 -14.67 30.08
C LYS A 918 -35.29 -15.76 30.54
#